data_AF-A0A158QFF2-F1
#
_entry.id   AF-A0A158QFF2-F1
#
_cell.length_a   1.000
_cell.length_b   1.000
_cell.length_c   1.000
_cell.angle_alpha   90.00
_cell.angle_beta   90.00
_cell.angle_gamma   90.00
#
_symmetry.space_group_name_H-M   'P 1'
#
loop_
_entity.id
_entity.type
_entity.pdbx_description
1 polymer ?
#
loop_
_entity_poly.entity_id
_entity_poly.type
_entity_poly.pdbx_seq_one_letter_code
_entity_poly.pdbx_strand_id
1 'polypeptide(L)'
;MNPVFRIVIIYGSQTGNARGIAEKLALQCCKILRLRNFPADSPTSLIHLCDANSYTPLKQLAKETGPVIFVCSTTGFGDPPDNMASFWRKLMNVRLPEGKTFPISLRFVALGIGDSSYKQYNFVAKMLYRRMVHLGASPLPVSMALGDADQDIGLGLADESAPEGIVTCLQRFVPSLWNTILNQYSSSVQPIGSIPLPITWEGLESSEFIASLQPRFMVRRVRKIEGGDLNLINGNHYRNKELLMDMIETTIARDSALLKMPAMPSEAGWFVVKSNERITPSNYFQETRFIELETENGDPQPEFLPGTVLQVQPRNLTEDVLAFFKVTGLDPNVRISVRSFTKEIHPGEHIVSFSLPGRLEHICANDGISLAWLAAYYFDISSIPTRSFFSDFAAAHKWRPTGTKDDERVAMEYDRLKELGQACTPEAVDDFYDYVNRPRRNLIEVLGDFPCTTSFIPAEQWINILPGPLRPRPYSIASASPKIELLIAVVTYRTRMLTPRRGLASTYLARCKIGTRIPAWIFRPSYGFDFSYHLTSSVPRPPPCVLICTGTGVAPLRAFIQYQRKSFPRAFNVLVFGCRFSHRDFYFEKEWKSLEADDCLQLVTAFSREGGKITTAKNRIYVQHKIRENPDLVWSVLGEAQGSVFIAGNARTMPLAVREAIVEIAQTGGGLSAYEAETFVNNLESSGRYQAECLYAPLGLLRIRRKLLKKSSSKTCHGSVTDSPTQGYYDQALLRRKVSAAMGEKLPAVTHPNPPNNSSCSSRDVLYSLSWIWFINLLVILLMAIFLCIINRLLDTAAGRFIWSFLLIQWPLWALGYTVQASTFLITEIVNSVCLKTICMQTESVKQRSLTGGNTGNHRSFFSNSSNSSKSLGLGAKLMDYSYSIVFFLVYSLQVNSYCRISILSKYSLN
;
A
#
# COMPACT_ATOMS: atom_id res chain seq x y z
N MET A 1 22.67 -4.12 36.84
CA MET A 1 21.51 -4.82 36.24
C MET A 1 21.87 -5.22 34.83
N ASN A 2 21.81 -6.51 34.49
CA ASN A 2 21.99 -6.94 33.10
C ASN A 2 20.91 -6.28 32.22
N PRO A 3 21.27 -5.78 31.02
CA PRO A 3 20.30 -5.21 30.10
C PRO A 3 19.21 -6.23 29.73
N VAL A 4 17.95 -5.89 30.04
CA VAL A 4 16.78 -6.73 29.76
C VAL A 4 16.60 -6.84 28.25
N PHE A 5 16.56 -8.08 27.74
CA PHE A 5 16.24 -8.36 26.33
C PHE A 5 14.91 -7.72 25.96
N ARG A 6 14.87 -6.94 24.88
CA ARG A 6 13.62 -6.37 24.36
C ARG A 6 13.63 -6.25 22.84
N ILE A 7 12.47 -6.45 22.23
CA ILE A 7 12.22 -6.25 20.81
C ILE A 7 11.69 -4.82 20.64
N VAL A 8 12.44 -4.00 19.92
CA VAL A 8 12.10 -2.59 19.69
C VAL A 8 11.57 -2.43 18.27
N ILE A 9 10.36 -1.89 18.12
CA ILE A 9 9.73 -1.60 16.83
C ILE A 9 9.59 -0.08 16.70
N ILE A 10 10.33 0.51 15.76
CA ILE A 10 10.35 1.95 15.51
C ILE A 10 9.70 2.21 14.16
N TYR A 11 8.72 3.11 14.11
CA TYR A 11 8.06 3.46 12.86
C TYR A 11 8.17 4.93 12.46
N GLY A 12 8.30 5.17 11.15
CA GLY A 12 8.15 6.47 10.51
C GLY A 12 6.99 6.42 9.52
N SER A 13 5.96 7.25 9.69
CA SER A 13 4.74 7.19 8.89
C SER A 13 4.10 8.56 8.70
N GLN A 14 3.89 8.96 7.44
CA GLN A 14 3.19 10.21 7.10
C GLN A 14 1.67 10.02 7.08
N THR A 15 1.24 8.93 6.45
CA THR A 15 -0.16 8.58 6.24
C THR A 15 -0.56 7.36 7.06
N GLY A 16 0.11 7.05 8.17
CA GLY A 16 -0.27 5.95 9.06
C GLY A 16 -0.15 4.51 8.52
N ASN A 17 0.20 4.28 7.25
CA ASN A 17 0.35 2.93 6.68
C ASN A 17 1.48 2.15 7.39
N ALA A 18 2.67 2.75 7.50
CA ALA A 18 3.81 2.19 8.24
C ALA A 18 3.50 1.99 9.73
N ARG A 19 2.78 2.93 10.35
CA ARG A 19 2.28 2.78 11.72
C ARG A 19 1.41 1.53 11.86
N GLY A 20 0.42 1.34 10.97
CA GLY A 20 -0.48 0.18 11.03
C GLY A 20 0.25 -1.16 10.91
N ILE A 21 1.28 -1.26 10.07
CA ILE A 21 2.12 -2.47 9.97
C ILE A 21 2.93 -2.68 11.26
N ALA A 22 3.56 -1.63 11.79
CA ALA A 22 4.32 -1.71 13.04
C ALA A 22 3.44 -2.12 14.23
N GLU A 23 2.23 -1.57 14.33
CA GLU A 23 1.23 -1.97 15.33
C GLU A 23 0.84 -3.45 15.17
N LYS A 24 0.62 -3.93 13.94
CA LYS A 24 0.33 -5.34 13.67
C LYS A 24 1.48 -6.26 14.08
N LEU A 25 2.72 -5.89 13.74
CA LEU A 25 3.92 -6.64 14.15
C LEU A 25 4.06 -6.69 15.67
N ALA A 26 3.76 -5.59 16.37
CA ALA A 26 3.78 -5.55 17.83
C ALA A 26 2.73 -6.50 18.46
N LEU A 27 1.51 -6.53 17.92
CA LEU A 27 0.45 -7.46 18.35
C LEU A 27 0.81 -8.92 18.07
N GLN A 28 1.37 -9.21 16.90
CA GLN A 28 1.89 -10.54 16.56
C GLN A 28 2.97 -10.96 17.55
N CYS A 29 3.92 -10.06 17.84
CA CYS A 29 4.97 -10.28 18.82
C CYS A 29 4.39 -10.63 20.19
N CYS A 30 3.45 -9.84 20.72
CA CYS A 30 2.75 -10.14 21.99
C CYS A 30 2.23 -11.57 22.04
N LYS A 31 1.54 -12.01 20.97
CA LYS A 31 0.94 -13.34 20.90
C LYS A 31 2.01 -14.44 20.83
N ILE A 32 3.05 -14.23 20.01
CA ILE A 32 4.14 -15.20 19.83
C ILE A 32 4.93 -15.38 21.12
N LEU A 33 5.28 -14.29 21.81
CA LEU A 33 6.03 -14.35 23.06
C LEU A 33 5.24 -15.09 24.17
N ARG A 34 3.92 -14.83 24.29
CA ARG A 34 3.04 -15.51 25.27
C ARG A 34 2.99 -17.02 25.08
N LEU A 35 3.00 -17.51 23.84
CA LEU A 35 2.95 -18.95 23.55
C LEU A 35 4.28 -19.68 23.79
N ARG A 36 5.36 -18.93 24.03
CA ARG A 36 6.73 -19.46 24.10
C ARG A 36 7.44 -19.15 25.42
N ASN A 37 6.74 -18.69 26.48
CA ASN A 37 7.31 -18.38 27.80
C ASN A 37 8.67 -17.66 27.74
N PHE A 38 8.72 -16.57 26.98
CA PHE A 38 9.79 -15.59 27.20
C PHE A 38 9.72 -15.14 28.66
N PRO A 39 10.85 -14.91 29.35
CA PRO A 39 10.94 -14.87 30.81
C PRO A 39 9.79 -14.06 31.42
N ALA A 40 8.84 -14.78 32.01
CA ALA A 40 7.68 -14.23 32.68
C ALA A 40 8.10 -13.34 33.87
N ASP A 41 9.29 -13.60 34.41
CA ASP A 41 9.85 -12.88 35.56
C ASP A 41 10.37 -11.46 35.23
N SER A 42 10.27 -11.02 33.97
CA SER A 42 10.58 -9.63 33.61
C SER A 42 9.46 -8.70 34.10
N PRO A 43 9.74 -7.71 34.97
CA PRO A 43 8.74 -6.75 35.45
C PRO A 43 8.28 -5.76 34.35
N THR A 44 8.88 -5.82 33.16
CA THR A 44 8.57 -4.92 32.04
C THR A 44 8.31 -5.69 30.74
N SER A 45 7.38 -5.20 29.94
CA SER A 45 7.08 -5.75 28.61
C SER A 45 8.34 -5.80 27.76
N LEU A 46 8.60 -6.95 27.14
CA LEU A 46 9.73 -7.15 26.25
C LEU A 46 9.53 -6.46 24.89
N ILE A 47 8.40 -5.78 24.68
CA ILE A 47 8.06 -5.13 23.40
C ILE A 47 8.00 -3.63 23.61
N HIS A 48 8.74 -2.89 22.79
CA HIS A 48 8.71 -1.44 22.77
C HIS A 48 8.33 -0.94 21.38
N LEU A 49 7.11 -0.42 21.24
CA LEU A 49 6.61 0.20 20.01
C LEU A 49 6.61 1.73 20.19
N CYS A 50 7.25 2.46 19.28
CA CYS A 50 7.19 3.92 19.27
C CYS A 50 7.37 4.50 17.86
N ASP A 51 6.93 5.75 17.66
CA ASP A 51 7.38 6.51 16.50
C ASP A 51 8.88 6.84 16.63
N ALA A 52 9.52 7.14 15.50
CA ALA A 52 10.94 7.40 15.46
C ALA A 52 11.36 8.66 16.24
N ASN A 53 10.59 9.75 16.21
CA ASN A 53 10.93 10.98 16.91
C ASN A 53 10.85 10.86 18.45
N SER A 54 9.96 10.00 18.95
CA SER A 54 9.89 9.65 20.37
C SER A 54 11.07 8.81 20.86
N TYR A 55 11.92 8.32 19.94
CA TYR A 55 13.09 7.51 20.25
C TYR A 55 14.38 8.36 20.22
N THR A 56 15.33 8.08 21.14
CA THR A 56 16.62 8.77 21.16
C THR A 56 17.71 7.86 20.55
N PRO A 57 17.98 7.95 19.23
CA PRO A 57 18.71 6.92 18.50
C PRO A 57 20.08 6.59 19.08
N LEU A 58 20.95 7.59 19.22
CA LEU A 58 22.37 7.34 19.52
C LEU A 58 22.59 6.69 20.90
N LYS A 59 21.89 7.16 21.94
CA LYS A 59 22.06 6.67 23.31
C LYS A 59 21.30 5.36 23.58
N GLN A 60 20.13 5.19 22.97
CA GLN A 60 19.28 4.03 23.23
C GLN A 60 19.68 2.85 22.34
N LEU A 61 19.88 3.03 21.03
CA LEU A 61 20.29 1.95 20.11
C LEU A 61 21.57 1.25 20.58
N ALA A 62 22.57 2.01 21.03
CA ALA A 62 23.83 1.45 21.52
C ALA A 62 23.68 0.55 22.77
N LYS A 63 22.54 0.63 23.47
CA LYS A 63 22.25 -0.15 24.69
C LYS A 63 21.26 -1.29 24.45
N GLU A 64 20.68 -1.39 23.25
CA GLU A 64 19.73 -2.45 22.94
C GLU A 64 20.45 -3.80 22.84
N THR A 65 19.92 -4.80 23.53
CA THR A 65 20.43 -6.18 23.49
C THR A 65 19.58 -7.11 22.65
N GLY A 66 18.31 -6.74 22.39
CA GLY A 66 17.44 -7.44 21.47
C GLY A 66 17.37 -6.77 20.09
N PRO A 67 16.61 -7.37 19.17
CA PRO A 67 16.53 -6.88 17.80
C PRO A 67 15.70 -5.60 17.68
N VAL A 68 16.12 -4.73 16.76
CA VAL A 68 15.42 -3.49 16.40
C VAL A 68 14.77 -3.63 15.02
N ILE A 69 13.47 -3.40 14.92
CA ILE A 69 12.67 -3.48 13.69
C ILE A 69 12.29 -2.06 13.29
N PHE A 70 12.82 -1.57 12.17
CA PHE A 70 12.41 -0.29 11.60
C PHE A 70 11.32 -0.49 10.55
N VAL A 71 10.22 0.27 10.65
CA VAL A 71 9.15 0.28 9.64
C VAL A 71 8.94 1.71 9.17
N CYS A 72 9.40 2.07 7.97
CA CYS A 72 9.38 3.47 7.53
C CYS A 72 8.81 3.64 6.13
N SER A 73 7.98 4.67 5.94
CA SER A 73 7.54 5.13 4.61
C SER A 73 8.49 6.17 4.04
N THR A 74 8.58 6.29 2.72
CA THR A 74 9.20 7.45 2.05
C THR A 74 8.15 8.50 1.70
N THR A 75 8.48 9.78 1.86
CA THR A 75 7.60 10.91 1.52
C THR A 75 8.22 11.79 0.44
N GLY A 76 7.41 12.67 -0.15
CA GLY A 76 7.89 13.74 -1.04
C GLY A 76 8.84 13.25 -2.13
N PHE A 77 10.04 13.84 -2.15
CA PHE A 77 11.10 13.54 -3.10
C PHE A 77 12.19 12.68 -2.48
N GLY A 78 11.85 11.75 -1.58
CA GLY A 78 12.81 10.92 -0.86
C GLY A 78 12.94 11.21 0.63
N ASP A 79 12.09 12.08 1.15
CA ASP A 79 12.22 12.61 2.48
C ASP A 79 11.65 11.64 3.53
N PRO A 80 12.23 11.59 4.75
CA PRO A 80 11.65 10.83 5.84
C PRO A 80 10.32 11.46 6.28
N PRO A 81 9.39 10.67 6.82
CA PRO A 81 8.15 11.19 7.39
C PRO A 81 8.39 12.19 8.51
N ASP A 82 7.44 13.10 8.75
CA ASP A 82 7.58 14.14 9.78
C ASP A 82 7.85 13.54 11.17
N ASN A 83 7.16 12.44 11.51
CA ASN A 83 7.37 11.73 12.79
C ASN A 83 8.69 10.92 12.85
N MET A 84 9.58 11.08 11.87
CA MET A 84 10.93 10.50 11.80
C MET A 84 12.02 11.54 11.55
N ALA A 85 11.68 12.78 11.20
CA ALA A 85 12.64 13.80 10.79
C ALA A 85 13.75 14.10 11.84
N SER A 86 13.39 14.17 13.13
CA SER A 86 14.36 14.42 14.21
C SER A 86 15.29 13.23 14.42
N PHE A 87 14.73 12.03 14.42
CA PHE A 87 15.49 10.78 14.46
C PHE A 87 16.48 10.69 13.28
N TRP A 88 15.98 10.96 12.08
CA TRP A 88 16.75 10.93 10.84
C TRP A 88 17.93 11.89 10.87
N ARG A 89 17.71 13.15 11.23
CA ARG A 89 18.76 14.18 11.30
C ARG A 89 19.89 13.79 12.25
N LYS A 90 19.55 13.21 13.41
CA LYS A 90 20.54 12.75 14.39
C LYS A 90 21.37 11.59 13.84
N LEU A 91 20.74 10.62 13.18
CA LEU A 91 21.40 9.41 12.68
C LEU A 91 22.23 9.68 11.40
N MET A 92 21.75 10.55 10.52
CA MET A 92 22.41 10.92 9.25
C MET A 92 23.51 11.98 9.42
N ASN A 93 23.82 12.40 10.65
CA ASN A 93 24.90 13.35 10.89
C ASN A 93 26.26 12.76 10.50
N VAL A 94 26.88 13.31 9.45
CA VAL A 94 28.16 12.85 8.86
C VAL A 94 29.31 12.81 9.89
N ARG A 95 29.22 13.59 10.97
CA ARG A 95 30.24 13.65 12.04
C ARG A 95 30.28 12.40 12.95
N LEU A 96 29.32 11.49 12.83
CA LEU A 96 29.30 10.27 13.64
C LEU A 96 30.41 9.29 13.21
N PRO A 97 31.16 8.69 14.15
CA PRO A 97 32.22 7.73 13.82
C PRO A 97 31.70 6.48 13.11
N GLU A 98 32.26 6.21 11.94
CA GLU A 98 32.05 4.97 11.18
C GLU A 98 32.49 3.74 11.97
N GLY A 99 31.67 2.68 11.95
CA GLY A 99 31.93 1.38 12.58
C GLY A 99 32.05 1.38 14.11
N LYS A 100 32.01 2.54 14.77
CA LYS A 100 32.23 2.68 16.22
C LYS A 100 31.06 3.30 16.98
N THR A 101 30.02 3.74 16.27
CA THR A 101 28.86 4.39 16.89
C THR A 101 27.95 3.38 17.58
N PHE A 102 27.75 2.21 16.96
CA PHE A 102 26.94 1.12 17.52
C PHE A 102 27.75 -0.17 17.69
N PRO A 103 27.43 -0.99 18.70
CA PRO A 103 28.09 -2.27 18.87
C PRO A 103 27.63 -3.25 17.77
N ILE A 104 28.52 -4.18 17.38
CA ILE A 104 28.21 -5.23 16.39
C ILE A 104 27.07 -6.16 16.85
N SER A 105 26.86 -6.26 18.17
CA SER A 105 25.76 -6.99 18.78
C SER A 105 24.39 -6.35 18.55
N LEU A 106 24.33 -5.07 18.13
CA LEU A 106 23.07 -4.44 17.77
C LEU A 106 22.54 -5.06 16.48
N ARG A 107 21.49 -5.87 16.62
CA ARG A 107 20.83 -6.54 15.49
C ARG A 107 19.62 -5.74 15.04
N PHE A 108 19.45 -5.56 13.73
CA PHE A 108 18.31 -4.80 13.20
C PHE A 108 17.75 -5.36 11.89
N VAL A 109 16.53 -4.92 11.55
CA VAL A 109 15.95 -5.04 10.21
C VAL A 109 15.29 -3.72 9.81
N ALA A 110 15.17 -3.48 8.50
CA ALA A 110 14.44 -2.35 7.97
C ALA A 110 13.37 -2.81 6.97
N LEU A 111 12.13 -2.41 7.20
CA LEU A 111 11.00 -2.61 6.30
C LEU A 111 10.56 -1.26 5.75
N GLY A 112 10.80 -1.04 4.46
CA GLY A 112 10.39 0.13 3.72
C GLY A 112 9.00 -0.03 3.11
N ILE A 113 8.20 1.04 3.17
CA ILE A 113 6.95 1.19 2.42
C ILE A 113 7.11 2.33 1.43
N GLY A 114 7.10 2.01 0.15
CA GLY A 114 7.29 2.98 -0.91
C GLY A 114 6.42 2.70 -2.13
N ASP A 115 6.52 3.56 -3.12
CA ASP A 115 5.82 3.45 -4.40
C ASP A 115 6.86 3.56 -5.51
N SER A 116 7.01 2.51 -6.32
CA SER A 116 8.01 2.46 -7.39
C SER A 116 7.73 3.41 -8.57
N SER A 117 6.58 4.08 -8.59
CA SER A 117 6.31 5.18 -9.52
C SER A 117 7.08 6.46 -9.19
N TYR A 118 7.69 6.56 -8.01
CA TYR A 118 8.58 7.64 -7.63
C TYR A 118 10.05 7.28 -7.92
N LYS A 119 10.83 8.27 -8.36
CA LYS A 119 12.29 8.12 -8.59
C LYS A 119 13.01 7.60 -7.35
N GLN A 120 12.64 8.13 -6.18
CA GLN A 120 13.26 7.78 -4.89
C GLN A 120 12.52 6.62 -4.18
N TYR A 121 12.31 5.51 -4.90
CA TYR A 121 11.61 4.34 -4.39
C TYR A 121 12.27 3.76 -3.13
N ASN A 122 11.52 3.74 -2.01
CA ASN A 122 11.96 3.25 -0.70
C ASN A 122 13.29 3.87 -0.20
N PHE A 123 13.59 5.10 -0.61
CA PHE A 123 14.87 5.75 -0.32
C PHE A 123 15.19 5.81 1.18
N VAL A 124 14.21 6.17 2.02
CA VAL A 124 14.37 6.30 3.47
C VAL A 124 14.84 4.99 4.10
N ALA A 125 14.18 3.87 3.77
CA ALA A 125 14.54 2.55 4.31
C ALA A 125 15.92 2.08 3.84
N LYS A 126 16.24 2.27 2.55
CA LYS A 126 17.55 1.91 1.97
C LYS A 126 18.69 2.69 2.62
N MET A 127 18.50 4.01 2.77
CA MET A 127 19.51 4.88 3.38
C MET A 127 19.64 4.61 4.88
N LEU A 128 18.53 4.36 5.60
CA LEU A 128 18.56 3.95 7.00
C LEU A 128 19.37 2.65 7.17
N TYR A 129 19.08 1.63 6.35
CA TYR A 129 19.78 0.36 6.38
C TYR A 129 21.29 0.52 6.18
N ARG A 130 21.69 1.20 5.09
CA ARG A 130 23.10 1.49 4.80
C ARG A 130 23.76 2.26 5.93
N ARG A 131 23.06 3.24 6.49
CA ARG A 131 23.59 4.05 7.60
C ARG A 131 23.78 3.24 8.87
N MET A 132 22.86 2.33 9.20
CA MET A 132 22.99 1.46 10.38
C MET A 132 24.20 0.53 10.25
N VAL A 133 24.41 -0.08 9.08
CA VAL A 133 25.60 -0.89 8.78
C VAL A 133 26.88 -0.04 8.88
N HIS A 134 26.89 1.13 8.24
CA HIS A 134 28.00 2.08 8.29
C HIS A 134 28.38 2.51 9.71
N LEU A 135 27.41 2.62 10.62
CA LEU A 135 27.63 2.99 12.01
C LEU A 135 28.04 1.81 12.93
N GLY A 136 28.10 0.58 12.40
CA GLY A 136 28.60 -0.62 13.10
C GLY A 136 27.52 -1.63 13.52
N ALA A 137 26.24 -1.38 13.25
CA ALA A 137 25.17 -2.32 13.56
C ALA A 137 25.11 -3.47 12.53
N SER A 138 24.65 -4.65 12.95
CA SER A 138 24.56 -5.82 12.06
C SER A 138 23.11 -6.15 11.68
N PRO A 139 22.80 -6.42 10.41
CA PRO A 139 21.46 -6.84 10.02
C PRO A 139 21.14 -8.25 10.53
N LEU A 140 19.88 -8.49 10.90
CA LEU A 140 19.37 -9.85 11.15
C LEU A 140 19.27 -10.62 9.83
N PRO A 141 19.54 -11.95 9.83
CA PRO A 141 19.43 -12.80 8.66
C PRO A 141 17.97 -13.11 8.31
N VAL A 142 17.20 -12.07 8.02
CA VAL A 142 15.84 -12.17 7.49
C VAL A 142 15.97 -12.13 5.97
N SER A 143 15.55 -13.21 5.33
CA SER A 143 15.65 -13.36 3.89
C SER A 143 14.29 -13.16 3.23
N MET A 144 14.31 -12.46 2.09
CA MET A 144 13.17 -12.29 1.20
C MET A 144 13.04 -13.44 0.18
N ALA A 145 14.07 -14.29 0.06
CA ALA A 145 14.16 -15.39 -0.90
C ALA A 145 14.61 -16.71 -0.25
N LEU A 146 14.15 -17.83 -0.80
CA LEU A 146 14.78 -19.14 -0.60
C LEU A 146 15.99 -19.22 -1.55
N GLY A 147 17.14 -18.67 -1.15
CA GLY A 147 18.43 -19.02 -1.78
C GLY A 147 19.08 -18.06 -2.79
N ASP A 148 18.76 -16.77 -2.83
CA ASP A 148 19.57 -15.78 -3.59
C ASP A 148 20.57 -15.06 -2.68
N ALA A 149 21.86 -15.08 -3.06
CA ALA A 149 22.97 -14.50 -2.30
C ALA A 149 23.15 -12.97 -2.47
N ASP A 150 22.46 -12.36 -3.44
CA ASP A 150 22.64 -10.95 -3.83
C ASP A 150 21.62 -9.96 -3.20
N GLN A 151 20.76 -10.43 -2.29
CA GLN A 151 19.78 -9.56 -1.62
C GLN A 151 20.32 -9.00 -0.30
N ASP A 152 20.07 -7.70 -0.06
CA ASP A 152 20.33 -7.03 1.21
C ASP A 152 19.59 -7.74 2.35
N ILE A 153 20.31 -8.57 3.10
CA ILE A 153 19.80 -9.32 4.24
C ILE A 153 19.18 -8.37 5.27
N GLY A 154 17.97 -8.66 5.75
CA GLY A 154 17.31 -7.81 6.75
C GLY A 154 16.68 -6.52 6.20
N LEU A 155 16.63 -6.34 4.87
CA LEU A 155 15.95 -5.23 4.20
C LEU A 155 14.73 -5.71 3.41
N GLY A 156 13.54 -5.33 3.85
CA GLY A 156 12.27 -5.56 3.13
C GLY A 156 11.83 -4.28 2.41
N LEU A 157 11.53 -4.35 1.11
CA LEU A 157 11.11 -3.20 0.30
C LEU A 157 9.71 -3.44 -0.28
N ALA A 158 8.68 -2.97 0.43
CA ALA A 158 7.30 -3.09 -0.02
C ALA A 158 6.93 -1.99 -1.04
N ASP A 159 6.19 -2.38 -2.08
CA ASP A 159 5.74 -1.51 -3.16
C ASP A 159 4.21 -1.36 -3.14
N GLU A 160 3.71 -0.14 -2.91
CA GLU A 160 2.28 0.18 -2.98
C GLU A 160 1.74 0.14 -4.41
N SER A 161 2.59 0.31 -5.42
CA SER A 161 2.20 0.34 -6.83
C SER A 161 2.26 -1.02 -7.53
N ALA A 162 2.85 -2.03 -6.89
CA ALA A 162 2.86 -3.40 -7.38
C ALA A 162 1.42 -3.95 -7.54
N PRO A 163 1.16 -4.84 -8.52
CA PRO A 163 -0.18 -5.41 -8.74
C PRO A 163 -0.78 -6.03 -7.47
N GLU A 164 0.03 -6.81 -6.76
CA GLU A 164 -0.27 -7.50 -5.50
C GLU A 164 -0.06 -6.61 -4.26
N GLY A 165 0.49 -5.41 -4.47
CA GLY A 165 0.78 -4.40 -3.46
C GLY A 165 1.82 -4.84 -2.42
N ILE A 166 1.77 -4.19 -1.25
CA ILE A 166 2.76 -4.38 -0.18
C ILE A 166 2.82 -5.81 0.38
N VAL A 167 1.74 -6.59 0.26
CA VAL A 167 1.63 -7.93 0.85
C VAL A 167 2.65 -8.89 0.25
N THR A 168 3.06 -8.70 -1.02
CA THR A 168 4.09 -9.54 -1.63
C THR A 168 5.41 -9.51 -0.89
N CYS A 169 5.75 -8.36 -0.32
CA CYS A 169 6.91 -8.25 0.55
C CYS A 169 6.63 -8.87 1.92
N LEU A 170 5.49 -8.52 2.54
CA LEU A 170 5.15 -8.95 3.90
C LEU A 170 5.01 -10.47 4.05
N GLN A 171 4.42 -11.14 3.06
CA GLN A 171 4.18 -12.59 3.09
C GLN A 171 5.46 -13.43 3.21
N ARG A 172 6.60 -12.85 2.81
CA ARG A 172 7.93 -13.50 2.93
C ARG A 172 8.69 -12.94 4.11
N PHE A 173 8.73 -11.61 4.23
CA PHE A 173 9.49 -10.91 5.24
C PHE A 173 9.04 -11.24 6.66
N VAL A 174 7.73 -11.20 6.93
CA VAL A 174 7.19 -11.32 8.30
C VAL A 174 7.37 -12.73 8.86
N PRO A 175 7.06 -13.82 8.12
CA PRO A 175 7.39 -15.17 8.59
C PRO A 175 8.89 -15.38 8.79
N SER A 176 9.74 -14.92 7.85
CA SER A 176 11.20 -15.03 7.99
C SER A 176 11.69 -14.28 9.22
N LEU A 177 11.18 -13.07 9.47
CA LEU A 177 11.50 -12.25 10.64
C LEU A 177 11.21 -12.99 11.94
N TRP A 178 9.99 -13.51 12.11
CA TRP A 178 9.62 -14.17 13.36
C TRP A 178 10.36 -15.49 13.56
N ASN A 179 10.53 -16.29 12.51
CA ASN A 179 11.32 -17.53 12.60
C ASN A 179 12.80 -17.25 12.93
N THR A 180 13.42 -16.23 12.33
CA THR A 180 14.80 -15.82 12.63
C THR A 180 14.95 -15.33 14.07
N ILE A 181 14.03 -14.48 14.56
CA ILE A 181 14.07 -14.02 15.95
C ILE A 181 13.90 -15.21 16.91
N LEU A 182 12.94 -16.10 16.65
CA LEU A 182 12.73 -17.26 17.50
C LEU A 182 13.94 -18.21 17.52
N ASN A 183 14.60 -18.43 16.38
CA ASN A 183 15.77 -19.29 16.30
C ASN A 183 16.98 -18.68 17.03
N GLN A 184 17.31 -17.41 16.75
CA GLN A 184 18.51 -16.76 17.28
C GLN A 184 18.40 -16.42 18.77
N TYR A 185 17.19 -16.22 19.27
CA TYR A 185 16.96 -15.83 20.66
C TYR A 185 16.24 -16.95 21.47
N SER A 186 16.18 -18.17 20.93
CA SER A 186 15.55 -19.36 21.54
C SER A 186 16.07 -19.72 22.93
N SER A 187 17.35 -19.47 23.22
CA SER A 187 17.95 -19.73 24.55
C SER A 187 17.38 -18.84 25.67
N SER A 188 16.62 -17.80 25.30
CA SER A 188 15.89 -16.93 26.23
C SER A 188 14.40 -17.33 26.38
N VAL A 189 14.01 -18.56 25.99
CA VAL A 189 12.61 -18.94 25.71
C VAL A 189 12.32 -20.40 26.13
N GLN A 190 11.27 -20.64 26.93
CA GLN A 190 10.83 -22.00 27.34
C GLN A 190 9.48 -22.36 26.67
N PRO A 191 9.32 -23.45 25.90
CA PRO A 191 8.05 -23.70 25.21
C PRO A 191 6.90 -24.09 26.18
N ILE A 192 5.78 -23.35 26.16
CA ILE A 192 4.54 -23.72 26.89
C ILE A 192 3.40 -24.15 25.93
N GLY A 193 3.39 -23.68 24.68
CA GLY A 193 2.30 -23.95 23.74
C GLY A 193 2.72 -24.36 22.32
N SER A 194 1.74 -24.84 21.55
CA SER A 194 1.89 -25.31 20.17
C SER A 194 1.60 -24.19 19.15
N ILE A 195 2.53 -23.25 18.95
CA ILE A 195 2.59 -22.60 17.62
C ILE A 195 3.24 -23.63 16.69
N PRO A 196 2.56 -24.09 15.62
CA PRO A 196 3.21 -24.92 14.61
C PRO A 196 4.38 -24.14 14.02
N LEU A 197 5.59 -24.69 14.15
CA LEU A 197 6.77 -24.16 13.49
C LEU A 197 6.97 -24.88 12.15
N PRO A 198 7.43 -24.19 11.11
CA PRO A 198 7.75 -22.75 11.07
C PRO A 198 6.49 -21.87 11.09
N ILE A 199 6.61 -20.65 11.62
CA ILE A 199 5.55 -19.64 11.47
C ILE A 199 5.35 -19.38 9.98
N THR A 200 4.11 -19.50 9.51
CA THR A 200 3.72 -19.24 8.11
C THR A 200 2.88 -17.96 8.02
N TRP A 201 2.83 -17.36 6.83
CA TRP A 201 1.96 -16.22 6.56
C TRP A 201 0.48 -16.56 6.77
N GLU A 202 0.05 -17.73 6.26
CA GLU A 202 -1.33 -18.22 6.41
C GLU A 202 -1.73 -18.37 7.89
N GLY A 203 -0.82 -18.87 8.73
CA GLY A 203 -1.06 -18.96 10.17
C GLY A 203 -1.25 -17.59 10.81
N LEU A 204 -0.42 -16.60 10.46
CA LEU A 204 -0.48 -15.23 10.98
C LEU A 204 -1.71 -14.44 10.49
N GLU A 205 -2.22 -14.75 9.31
CA GLU A 205 -3.41 -14.11 8.72
C GLU A 205 -4.70 -14.91 8.94
N SER A 206 -4.65 -16.05 9.65
CA SER A 206 -5.85 -16.81 10.00
C SER A 206 -6.77 -15.98 10.91
N SER A 207 -8.08 -16.07 10.68
CA SER A 207 -9.08 -15.35 11.47
C SER A 207 -9.01 -15.72 12.94
N GLU A 208 -8.66 -16.98 13.25
CA GLU A 208 -8.47 -17.50 14.60
C GLU A 208 -7.26 -16.84 15.29
N PHE A 209 -6.14 -16.71 14.58
CA PHE A 209 -4.96 -16.03 15.10
C PHE A 209 -5.23 -14.54 15.33
N ILE A 210 -5.82 -13.85 14.34
CA ILE A 210 -6.18 -12.42 14.43
C ILE A 210 -7.19 -12.19 15.56
N ALA A 211 -8.22 -13.03 15.69
CA ALA A 211 -9.20 -12.98 16.77
C ALA A 211 -8.57 -13.12 18.15
N SER A 212 -7.43 -13.82 18.25
CA SER A 212 -6.69 -14.08 19.47
C SER A 212 -5.66 -13.00 19.84
N LEU A 213 -5.45 -12.01 18.97
CA LEU A 213 -4.58 -10.88 19.25
C LEU A 213 -5.17 -10.01 20.38
N GLN A 214 -4.28 -9.37 21.13
CA GLN A 214 -4.69 -8.35 22.10
C GLN A 214 -5.46 -7.23 21.37
N PRO A 215 -6.61 -6.75 21.89
CA PRO A 215 -7.24 -5.55 21.35
C PRO A 215 -6.33 -4.33 21.53
N ARG A 216 -6.54 -3.29 20.71
CA ARG A 216 -5.73 -2.06 20.79
C ARG A 216 -6.07 -1.25 22.04
N PHE A 217 -7.35 -1.20 22.37
CA PHE A 217 -7.84 -0.44 23.51
C PHE A 217 -8.70 -1.32 24.42
N MET A 218 -8.70 -0.98 25.71
CA MET A 218 -9.71 -1.49 26.64
C MET A 218 -10.98 -0.67 26.45
N VAL A 219 -12.05 -1.34 26.02
CA VAL A 219 -13.33 -0.69 25.73
C VAL A 219 -14.38 -1.26 26.66
N ARG A 220 -15.13 -0.38 27.33
CA ARG A 220 -16.26 -0.76 28.18
C ARG A 220 -17.47 0.09 27.82
N ARG A 221 -18.65 -0.52 27.82
CA ARG A 221 -19.90 0.24 27.72
C ARG A 221 -20.13 1.01 29.03
N VAL A 222 -20.46 2.29 28.92
CA VAL A 222 -20.87 3.12 30.06
C VAL A 222 -22.39 3.03 30.18
N ARG A 223 -22.93 2.97 31.42
CA ARG A 223 -24.39 2.89 31.64
C ARG A 223 -25.11 4.09 31.02
N LYS A 224 -26.35 3.86 30.58
CA LYS A 224 -27.25 4.89 30.04
C LYS A 224 -27.42 5.98 31.10
N ILE A 225 -27.21 7.25 30.73
CA ILE A 225 -27.63 8.35 31.60
C ILE A 225 -29.16 8.31 31.61
N GLU A 226 -29.77 8.15 32.79
CA GLU A 226 -31.21 8.24 33.00
C GLU A 226 -31.65 9.67 32.66
N GLY A 227 -32.11 9.85 31.41
CA GLY A 227 -32.42 11.16 30.85
C GLY A 227 -32.93 11.02 29.44
N GLY A 228 -33.92 10.15 29.24
CA GLY A 228 -34.57 9.91 27.96
C GLY A 228 -35.18 8.51 27.90
N ASP A 229 -36.45 8.40 28.30
CA ASP A 229 -37.28 7.22 28.06
C ASP A 229 -37.47 7.01 26.55
N LEU A 230 -36.52 6.32 25.93
CA LEU A 230 -36.75 5.61 24.69
C LEU A 230 -36.21 4.19 24.87
N ASN A 231 -37.12 3.29 25.23
CA ASN A 231 -36.99 1.86 25.11
C ASN A 231 -36.93 1.50 23.61
N LEU A 232 -35.73 1.49 23.03
CA LEU A 232 -35.47 0.95 21.69
C LEU A 232 -34.51 -0.22 21.80
N ILE A 233 -34.89 -1.22 22.61
CA ILE A 233 -34.26 -2.54 22.62
C ILE A 233 -35.13 -3.43 21.75
N ASN A 234 -34.83 -3.46 20.46
CA ASN A 234 -34.95 -4.62 19.57
C ASN A 234 -34.57 -4.16 18.16
N GLY A 235 -33.56 -4.82 17.59
CA GLY A 235 -32.83 -4.56 16.34
C GLY A 235 -33.62 -4.50 15.03
N ASN A 236 -34.82 -3.93 15.04
CA ASN A 236 -35.59 -3.50 13.89
C ASN A 236 -36.28 -2.20 14.33
N HIS A 237 -36.04 -1.06 13.65
CA HIS A 237 -36.90 0.15 13.60
C HIS A 237 -36.16 1.49 13.79
N TYR A 238 -35.49 1.94 12.73
CA TYR A 238 -35.55 3.36 12.37
C TYR A 238 -36.31 3.49 11.04
N ARG A 239 -37.61 3.17 11.04
CA ARG A 239 -38.48 3.39 9.87
C ARG A 239 -38.49 4.87 9.48
N ASN A 240 -38.36 5.76 10.46
CA ASN A 240 -38.26 7.20 10.24
C ASN A 240 -36.80 7.66 10.21
N LYS A 241 -36.35 8.09 9.02
CA LYS A 241 -35.01 8.63 8.77
C LYS A 241 -34.74 9.92 9.54
N GLU A 242 -35.76 10.76 9.72
CA GLU A 242 -35.64 12.09 10.31
C GLU A 242 -35.42 12.01 11.81
N LEU A 243 -36.16 11.13 12.51
CA LEU A 243 -35.98 10.88 13.94
C LEU A 243 -34.58 10.36 14.27
N LEU A 244 -34.05 9.44 13.45
CA LEU A 244 -32.69 8.94 13.64
C LEU A 244 -31.65 10.05 13.41
N MET A 245 -31.85 10.90 12.41
CA MET A 245 -30.97 12.05 12.16
C MET A 245 -30.97 13.03 13.33
N ASP A 246 -32.15 13.41 13.81
CA ASP A 246 -32.30 14.32 14.93
C ASP A 246 -31.63 13.78 16.20
N MET A 247 -31.81 12.48 16.46
CA MET A 247 -31.14 11.80 17.58
C MET A 247 -29.61 11.81 17.42
N ILE A 248 -29.08 11.54 16.23
CA ILE A 248 -27.63 11.60 15.95
C ILE A 248 -27.10 13.02 16.17
N GLU A 249 -27.75 14.03 15.61
CA GLU A 249 -27.32 15.43 15.69
C GLU A 249 -27.39 15.96 17.13
N THR A 250 -28.47 15.64 17.85
CA THR A 250 -28.63 16.00 19.27
C THR A 250 -27.56 15.36 20.14
N THR A 251 -27.27 14.07 19.92
CA THR A 251 -26.22 13.35 20.66
C THR A 251 -24.83 13.95 20.39
N ILE A 252 -24.53 14.22 19.12
CA ILE A 252 -23.27 14.86 18.72
C ILE A 252 -23.15 16.25 19.36
N ALA A 253 -24.19 17.08 19.29
CA ALA A 253 -24.19 18.43 19.85
C ALA A 253 -23.97 18.39 21.36
N ARG A 254 -24.63 17.47 22.07
CA ARG A 254 -24.44 17.26 23.52
C ARG A 254 -23.00 16.92 23.86
N ASP A 255 -22.42 15.93 23.17
CA ASP A 255 -21.03 15.53 23.41
C ASP A 255 -20.07 16.67 23.05
N SER A 256 -20.25 17.33 21.90
CA SER A 256 -19.43 18.48 21.49
C SER A 256 -19.49 19.64 22.49
N ALA A 257 -20.63 19.91 23.12
CA ALA A 257 -20.76 20.94 24.15
C ALA A 257 -19.96 20.62 25.42
N LEU A 258 -19.88 19.34 25.81
CA LEU A 258 -19.08 18.89 26.96
C LEU A 258 -17.58 19.05 26.73
N LEU A 259 -17.14 18.93 25.48
CA LEU A 259 -15.72 18.92 25.14
C LEU A 259 -15.03 20.27 25.30
N LYS A 260 -15.76 21.39 25.15
CA LYS A 260 -15.27 22.80 25.17
C LYS A 260 -14.11 23.13 24.22
N MET A 261 -13.43 22.14 23.65
CA MET A 261 -12.21 22.22 22.85
C MET A 261 -12.39 21.43 21.54
N PRO A 262 -11.56 21.70 20.52
CA PRO A 262 -11.55 20.92 19.29
C PRO A 262 -11.40 19.42 19.56
N ALA A 263 -12.14 18.61 18.82
CA ALA A 263 -12.20 17.17 19.00
C ALA A 263 -10.80 16.54 19.05
N MET A 264 -9.91 16.95 18.13
CA MET A 264 -8.62 16.30 17.84
C MET A 264 -7.79 17.10 16.81
N PRO A 265 -6.43 17.13 16.85
CA PRO A 265 -5.46 16.76 17.90
C PRO A 265 -5.21 17.88 18.93
N SER A 266 -4.23 17.73 19.84
CA SER A 266 -3.91 18.66 20.93
C SER A 266 -3.63 20.09 20.46
N GLU A 267 -2.97 20.22 19.32
CA GLU A 267 -2.55 21.48 18.70
C GLU A 267 -3.69 22.20 17.99
N ALA A 268 -4.84 21.54 17.81
CA ALA A 268 -5.99 22.12 17.13
C ALA A 268 -6.62 23.27 17.92
N GLY A 269 -6.89 24.36 17.20
CA GLY A 269 -7.73 25.49 17.62
C GLY A 269 -8.99 25.58 16.75
N TRP A 270 -9.91 26.46 17.14
CA TRP A 270 -11.10 26.77 16.35
C TRP A 270 -10.81 27.93 15.38
N PHE A 271 -11.17 27.72 14.12
CA PHE A 271 -11.15 28.74 13.08
C PHE A 271 -12.56 28.97 12.56
N VAL A 272 -12.93 30.22 12.35
CA VAL A 272 -14.26 30.60 11.84
C VAL A 272 -14.16 30.89 10.35
N VAL A 273 -15.12 30.36 9.58
CA VAL A 273 -15.23 30.67 8.15
C VAL A 273 -15.75 32.09 7.97
N LYS A 274 -14.93 32.95 7.40
CA LYS A 274 -15.28 34.34 7.08
C LYS A 274 -15.83 34.50 5.67
N SER A 275 -15.25 33.79 4.70
CA SER A 275 -15.74 33.72 3.32
C SER A 275 -15.53 32.33 2.73
N ASN A 276 -16.39 31.93 1.79
CA ASN A 276 -16.29 30.64 1.09
C ASN A 276 -16.88 30.75 -0.32
N GLU A 277 -16.05 31.15 -1.28
CA GLU A 277 -16.49 31.51 -2.62
C GLU A 277 -16.07 30.48 -3.65
N ARG A 278 -16.96 30.16 -4.59
CA ARG A 278 -16.59 29.37 -5.76
C ARG A 278 -15.99 30.30 -6.82
N ILE A 279 -14.70 30.13 -7.09
CA ILE A 279 -13.97 30.98 -8.04
C ILE A 279 -13.96 30.44 -9.47
N THR A 280 -14.35 29.17 -9.68
CA THR A 280 -14.52 28.59 -11.02
C THR A 280 -15.97 28.73 -11.49
N PRO A 281 -16.22 28.93 -12.81
CA PRO A 281 -17.58 29.02 -13.34
C PRO A 281 -18.46 27.82 -12.95
N SER A 282 -19.76 28.05 -12.73
CA SER A 282 -20.71 27.00 -12.30
C SER A 282 -20.81 25.83 -13.29
N ASN A 283 -20.69 26.13 -14.59
CA ASN A 283 -20.67 25.15 -15.68
C ASN A 283 -19.31 24.44 -15.87
N TYR A 284 -18.30 24.76 -15.05
CA TYR A 284 -17.00 24.11 -15.11
C TYR A 284 -16.99 22.80 -14.30
N PHE A 285 -16.36 21.75 -14.86
CA PHE A 285 -16.37 20.41 -14.26
C PHE A 285 -15.65 20.35 -12.90
N GLN A 286 -14.65 21.21 -12.67
CA GLN A 286 -13.92 21.31 -11.41
C GLN A 286 -14.43 22.51 -10.62
N GLU A 287 -14.98 22.22 -9.46
CA GLU A 287 -15.26 23.25 -8.46
C GLU A 287 -13.98 23.55 -7.68
N THR A 288 -13.60 24.83 -7.62
CA THR A 288 -12.53 25.33 -6.76
C THR A 288 -13.10 26.40 -5.84
N ARG A 289 -12.83 26.26 -4.55
CA ARG A 289 -13.24 27.18 -3.49
C ARG A 289 -12.07 28.03 -3.03
N PHE A 290 -12.34 29.29 -2.77
CA PHE A 290 -11.45 30.20 -2.08
C PHE A 290 -12.09 30.54 -0.72
N ILE A 291 -11.40 30.17 0.36
CA ILE A 291 -11.95 30.22 1.71
C ILE A 291 -11.05 31.10 2.58
N GLU A 292 -11.64 32.10 3.23
CA GLU A 292 -10.98 32.91 4.26
C GLU A 292 -11.39 32.40 5.64
N LEU A 293 -10.39 32.19 6.50
CA LEU A 293 -10.55 31.75 7.88
C LEU A 293 -9.97 32.80 8.83
N GLU A 294 -10.58 32.92 10.01
CA GLU A 294 -10.08 33.73 11.12
C GLU A 294 -10.01 32.90 12.40
N THR A 295 -9.15 33.28 13.34
CA THR A 295 -9.21 32.71 14.68
C THR A 295 -10.52 33.07 15.35
N GLU A 296 -10.96 32.21 16.27
CA GLU A 296 -12.13 32.52 17.06
C GLU A 296 -11.94 33.79 17.90
N ASN A 297 -13.03 34.54 18.09
CA ASN A 297 -13.04 35.80 18.83
C ASN A 297 -12.37 35.65 20.21
N GLY A 298 -11.29 36.41 20.43
CA GLY A 298 -10.50 36.39 21.67
C GLY A 298 -9.19 35.62 21.57
N ASP A 299 -9.00 34.77 20.55
CA ASP A 299 -7.74 34.07 20.33
C ASP A 299 -6.79 34.91 19.45
N PRO A 300 -5.49 35.01 19.82
CA PRO A 300 -4.52 35.72 19.02
C PRO A 300 -4.37 35.05 17.65
N GLN A 301 -4.38 35.86 16.58
CA GLN A 301 -4.12 35.38 15.24
C GLN A 301 -2.70 34.78 15.17
N PRO A 302 -2.54 33.53 14.71
CA PRO A 302 -1.24 32.89 14.72
C PRO A 302 -0.35 33.52 13.66
N GLU A 303 0.90 33.81 14.04
CA GLU A 303 1.93 34.17 13.08
C GLU A 303 2.51 32.92 12.42
N PHE A 304 2.73 33.00 11.11
CA PHE A 304 3.33 31.92 10.34
C PHE A 304 4.12 32.45 9.15
N LEU A 305 5.05 31.63 8.66
CA LEU A 305 5.84 31.92 7.48
C LEU A 305 5.22 31.24 6.24
N PRO A 306 5.43 31.77 5.02
CA PRO A 306 5.11 31.06 3.79
C PRO A 306 5.71 29.64 3.78
N GLY A 307 5.06 28.71 3.08
CA GLY A 307 5.42 27.28 3.09
C GLY A 307 4.79 26.49 4.24
N THR A 308 4.14 27.18 5.18
CA THR A 308 3.35 26.54 6.23
C THR A 308 1.98 26.08 5.69
N VAL A 309 1.49 24.95 6.20
CA VAL A 309 0.19 24.39 5.83
C VAL A 309 -0.80 24.50 6.98
N LEU A 310 -2.08 24.63 6.65
CA LEU A 310 -3.16 24.48 7.61
C LEU A 310 -3.65 23.03 7.59
N GLN A 311 -3.51 22.33 8.72
CA GLN A 311 -4.05 21.00 8.91
C GLN A 311 -5.51 21.12 9.33
N VAL A 312 -6.42 20.80 8.41
CA VAL A 312 -7.86 20.84 8.68
C VAL A 312 -8.31 19.47 9.18
N GLN A 313 -8.91 19.41 10.36
CA GLN A 313 -9.58 18.21 10.85
C GLN A 313 -11.02 18.16 10.32
N PRO A 314 -11.35 17.24 9.39
CA PRO A 314 -12.70 17.13 8.87
C PRO A 314 -13.59 16.33 9.83
N ARG A 315 -14.90 16.32 9.54
CA ARG A 315 -15.88 15.37 10.09
C ARG A 315 -16.56 14.61 8.95
N ASN A 316 -17.06 13.41 9.24
CA ASN A 316 -17.90 12.66 8.30
C ASN A 316 -19.17 13.45 7.94
N LEU A 317 -19.68 13.26 6.72
CA LEU A 317 -20.93 13.90 6.31
C LEU A 317 -22.09 13.29 7.07
N THR A 318 -23.08 14.11 7.45
CA THR A 318 -24.25 13.65 8.21
C THR A 318 -24.97 12.50 7.48
N GLU A 319 -25.06 12.55 6.15
CA GLU A 319 -25.64 11.49 5.34
C GLU A 319 -24.90 10.14 5.44
N ASP A 320 -23.58 10.17 5.59
CA ASP A 320 -22.75 8.97 5.70
C ASP A 320 -22.80 8.39 7.12
N VAL A 321 -22.82 9.24 8.15
CA VAL A 321 -23.02 8.84 9.56
C VAL A 321 -24.37 8.15 9.73
N LEU A 322 -25.43 8.72 9.15
CA LEU A 322 -26.75 8.10 9.14
C LEU A 322 -26.74 6.73 8.46
N ALA A 323 -26.10 6.64 7.28
CA ALA A 323 -26.02 5.39 6.54
C ALA A 323 -25.29 4.31 7.34
N PHE A 324 -24.23 4.69 8.06
CA PHE A 324 -23.51 3.81 8.98
C PHE A 324 -24.44 3.24 10.07
N PHE A 325 -25.21 4.07 10.78
CA PHE A 325 -26.14 3.57 11.81
C PHE A 325 -27.28 2.72 11.24
N LYS A 326 -27.76 3.04 10.04
CA LYS A 326 -28.77 2.23 9.35
C LYS A 326 -28.27 0.84 8.97
N VAL A 327 -27.04 0.76 8.47
CA VAL A 327 -26.43 -0.51 8.04
C VAL A 327 -26.03 -1.36 9.25
N THR A 328 -25.49 -0.73 10.29
CA THR A 328 -25.02 -1.44 11.48
C THR A 328 -26.12 -1.81 12.47
N GLY A 329 -27.24 -1.08 12.48
CA GLY A 329 -28.31 -1.26 13.47
C GLY A 329 -27.93 -0.82 14.89
N LEU A 330 -26.79 -0.14 15.06
CA LEU A 330 -26.32 0.34 16.35
C LEU A 330 -27.19 1.50 16.87
N ASP A 331 -27.32 1.59 18.19
CA ASP A 331 -27.92 2.76 18.85
C ASP A 331 -26.86 3.89 18.95
N PRO A 332 -27.08 5.06 18.33
CA PRO A 332 -26.13 6.17 18.36
C PRO A 332 -25.86 6.73 19.76
N ASN A 333 -26.77 6.51 20.72
CA ASN A 333 -26.62 6.96 22.10
C ASN A 333 -25.70 6.07 22.93
N VAL A 334 -25.35 4.87 22.45
CA VAL A 334 -24.47 3.96 23.19
C VAL A 334 -23.15 4.66 23.47
N ARG A 335 -22.78 4.71 24.74
CA ARG A 335 -21.54 5.33 25.21
C ARG A 335 -20.51 4.28 25.54
N ILE A 336 -19.27 4.52 25.12
CA ILE A 336 -18.13 3.68 25.45
C ILE A 336 -17.04 4.48 26.14
N SER A 337 -16.42 3.87 27.15
CA SER A 337 -15.17 4.33 27.75
C SER A 337 -14.04 3.60 27.04
N VAL A 338 -13.08 4.35 26.51
CA VAL A 338 -11.90 3.81 25.85
C VAL A 338 -10.68 4.15 26.70
N ARG A 339 -9.88 3.15 27.04
CA ARG A 339 -8.64 3.34 27.81
C ARG A 339 -7.48 2.62 27.13
N SER A 340 -6.33 3.26 27.14
CA SER A 340 -5.05 2.63 26.79
C SER A 340 -4.72 1.56 27.82
N PHE A 341 -4.03 0.50 27.41
CA PHE A 341 -3.49 -0.46 28.37
C PHE A 341 -2.38 0.21 29.21
N THR A 342 -2.52 0.22 30.53
CA THR A 342 -1.52 0.74 31.47
C THR A 342 -0.47 -0.33 31.79
N LYS A 343 0.76 0.10 32.13
CA LYS A 343 1.93 -0.77 32.37
C LYS A 343 1.92 -1.48 33.74
N GLU A 344 0.76 -1.77 34.31
CA GLU A 344 0.67 -2.67 35.46
C GLU A 344 0.75 -4.11 34.91
N ILE A 345 1.97 -4.55 34.66
CA ILE A 345 2.27 -5.83 34.03
C ILE A 345 2.39 -6.88 35.13
N HIS A 346 1.52 -7.88 35.11
CA HIS A 346 1.76 -9.09 35.89
C HIS A 346 2.94 -9.85 35.28
N PRO A 347 3.78 -10.52 36.10
CA PRO A 347 4.82 -11.42 35.60
C PRO A 347 4.23 -12.39 34.56
N GLY A 348 4.78 -12.42 33.35
CA GLY A 348 4.32 -13.25 32.22
C GLY A 348 3.42 -12.58 31.20
N GLU A 349 2.89 -11.38 31.48
CA GLU A 349 2.02 -10.68 30.54
C GLU A 349 2.80 -9.73 29.60
N HIS A 350 2.81 -10.04 28.31
CA HIS A 350 3.33 -9.12 27.29
C HIS A 350 2.19 -8.27 26.73
N ILE A 351 2.24 -6.96 26.99
CA ILE A 351 1.25 -5.98 26.53
C ILE A 351 1.93 -4.91 25.68
N VAL A 352 1.26 -4.51 24.60
CA VAL A 352 1.59 -3.31 23.84
C VAL A 352 0.51 -2.26 24.11
N SER A 353 0.94 -1.08 24.50
CA SER A 353 0.06 0.07 24.72
C SER A 353 0.01 0.93 23.46
N PHE A 354 -1.19 1.34 23.10
CA PHE A 354 -1.44 2.25 21.98
C PHE A 354 -2.00 3.54 22.55
N SER A 355 -1.38 4.67 22.22
CA SER A 355 -1.88 5.97 22.63
C SER A 355 -3.19 6.27 21.90
N LEU A 356 -4.20 6.66 22.68
CA LEU A 356 -5.39 7.27 22.10
C LEU A 356 -4.96 8.56 21.40
N PRO A 357 -5.40 8.79 20.15
CA PRO A 357 -5.04 10.00 19.46
C PRO A 357 -5.54 11.23 20.26
N GLY A 358 -4.68 12.25 20.39
CA GLY A 358 -5.01 13.60 20.88
C GLY A 358 -5.82 13.65 22.17
N ARG A 359 -6.92 14.43 22.18
CA ARG A 359 -7.69 14.72 23.40
C ARG A 359 -8.65 13.59 23.81
N LEU A 360 -8.81 12.54 23.00
CA LEU A 360 -9.74 11.44 23.29
C LEU A 360 -9.48 10.74 24.62
N GLU A 361 -8.23 10.65 25.06
CA GLU A 361 -7.90 10.09 26.37
C GLU A 361 -8.54 10.88 27.52
N HIS A 362 -8.47 12.21 27.47
CA HIS A 362 -9.13 13.09 28.44
C HIS A 362 -10.66 12.97 28.38
N ILE A 363 -11.20 12.86 27.17
CA ILE A 363 -12.64 12.76 26.93
C ILE A 363 -13.22 11.46 27.50
N CYS A 364 -12.48 10.37 27.36
CA CYS A 364 -12.93 9.05 27.77
C CYS A 364 -12.84 8.80 29.29
N ALA A 365 -12.22 9.69 30.07
CA ALA A 365 -11.91 9.44 31.48
C ALA A 365 -13.15 9.44 32.40
N ASN A 366 -14.18 10.24 32.10
CA ASN A 366 -15.31 10.48 33.01
C ASN A 366 -16.66 9.91 32.49
N ASP A 367 -17.18 10.42 31.37
CA ASP A 367 -18.56 10.14 30.94
C ASP A 367 -18.70 9.17 29.76
N GLY A 368 -17.57 8.63 29.27
CA GLY A 368 -17.49 7.93 27.99
C GLY A 368 -17.84 8.83 26.80
N ILE A 369 -17.78 8.27 25.59
CA ILE A 369 -18.09 8.97 24.33
C ILE A 369 -19.17 8.21 23.57
N SER A 370 -20.12 8.90 22.94
CA SER A 370 -21.15 8.24 22.13
C SER A 370 -20.59 7.64 20.85
N LEU A 371 -21.23 6.57 20.37
CA LEU A 371 -20.97 6.05 19.03
C LEU A 371 -21.27 7.10 17.94
N ALA A 372 -22.28 7.95 18.13
CA ALA A 372 -22.61 9.04 17.20
C ALA A 372 -21.42 9.98 16.99
N TRP A 373 -20.80 10.39 18.10
CA TRP A 373 -19.63 11.26 18.06
C TRP A 373 -18.43 10.55 17.41
N LEU A 374 -18.16 9.28 17.75
CA LEU A 374 -17.08 8.51 17.13
C LEU A 374 -17.28 8.32 15.63
N ALA A 375 -18.50 8.05 15.18
CA ALA A 375 -18.83 7.96 13.76
C ALA A 375 -18.67 9.30 13.04
N ALA A 376 -18.91 10.43 13.70
CA ALA A 376 -18.74 11.75 13.10
C ALA A 376 -17.28 12.21 13.03
N TYR A 377 -16.48 11.97 14.09
CA TYR A 377 -15.17 12.61 14.26
C TYR A 377 -13.98 11.66 14.30
N TYR A 378 -14.18 10.37 14.59
CA TYR A 378 -13.08 9.42 14.79
C TYR A 378 -12.98 8.34 13.71
N PHE A 379 -14.05 7.67 13.34
CA PHE A 379 -14.01 6.59 12.34
C PHE A 379 -13.87 7.14 10.92
N ASP A 380 -13.02 6.53 10.09
CA ASP A 380 -12.95 6.82 8.66
C ASP A 380 -13.92 5.93 7.86
N ILE A 381 -15.23 6.15 8.08
CA ILE A 381 -16.31 5.34 7.48
C ILE A 381 -16.46 5.53 5.96
N SER A 382 -15.86 6.58 5.40
CA SER A 382 -15.84 6.84 3.96
C SER A 382 -14.60 6.28 3.26
N SER A 383 -13.67 5.69 4.02
CA SER A 383 -12.45 5.11 3.47
C SER A 383 -12.73 3.91 2.58
N ILE A 384 -11.77 3.62 1.71
CA ILE A 384 -11.73 2.40 0.93
C ILE A 384 -11.14 1.31 1.83
N PRO A 385 -11.84 0.20 2.10
CA PRO A 385 -11.37 -0.81 3.03
C PRO A 385 -10.08 -1.47 2.56
N THR A 386 -9.17 -1.70 3.49
CA THR A 386 -7.91 -2.39 3.25
C THR A 386 -8.08 -3.90 3.46
N ARG A 387 -7.15 -4.72 2.98
CA ARG A 387 -7.12 -6.16 3.27
C ARG A 387 -7.14 -6.44 4.79
N SER A 388 -6.39 -5.65 5.58
CA SER A 388 -6.40 -5.78 7.05
C SER A 388 -7.79 -5.60 7.65
N PHE A 389 -8.58 -4.64 7.13
CA PHE A 389 -9.97 -4.48 7.58
C PHE A 389 -10.79 -5.75 7.32
N PHE A 390 -10.66 -6.38 6.16
CA PHE A 390 -11.36 -7.64 5.87
C PHE A 390 -10.92 -8.77 6.79
N SER A 391 -9.63 -8.86 7.11
CA SER A 391 -9.13 -9.87 8.06
C SER A 391 -9.67 -9.63 9.49
N ASP A 392 -9.69 -8.38 9.95
CA ASP A 392 -10.27 -8.01 11.25
C ASP A 392 -11.79 -8.24 11.28
N PHE A 393 -12.48 -7.96 10.17
CA PHE A 393 -13.91 -8.17 10.02
C PHE A 393 -14.27 -9.66 9.91
N ALA A 394 -13.43 -10.49 9.28
CA ALA A 394 -13.56 -11.95 9.33
C ALA A 394 -13.35 -12.47 10.76
N ALA A 395 -12.35 -11.95 11.48
CA ALA A 395 -12.08 -12.32 12.87
C ALA A 395 -13.24 -11.96 13.84
N ALA A 396 -14.10 -11.01 13.46
CA ALA A 396 -15.31 -10.65 14.20
C ALA A 396 -16.33 -11.80 14.28
N HIS A 397 -16.21 -12.81 13.42
CA HIS A 397 -17.04 -14.02 13.43
C HIS A 397 -17.04 -14.77 14.77
N LYS A 398 -16.04 -14.54 15.64
CA LYS A 398 -16.01 -15.04 17.02
C LYS A 398 -17.20 -14.59 17.89
N TRP A 399 -17.88 -13.50 17.51
CA TRP A 399 -19.05 -12.97 18.20
C TRP A 399 -20.38 -13.44 17.61
N ARG A 400 -20.35 -14.38 16.65
CA ARG A 400 -21.58 -14.90 16.06
C ARG A 400 -22.46 -15.57 17.15
N PRO A 401 -23.78 -15.36 17.12
CA PRO A 401 -24.70 -16.18 17.91
C PRO A 401 -24.69 -17.63 17.39
N THR A 402 -24.85 -18.61 18.28
CA THR A 402 -24.93 -20.03 17.89
C THR A 402 -26.38 -20.49 17.75
N GLY A 403 -26.69 -21.26 16.69
CA GLY A 403 -27.99 -21.90 16.51
C GLY A 403 -29.04 -20.99 15.87
N THR A 404 -28.63 -20.13 14.93
CA THR A 404 -29.54 -19.20 14.24
C THR A 404 -29.99 -19.76 12.89
N LYS A 405 -31.12 -19.26 12.37
CA LYS A 405 -31.60 -19.66 11.02
C LYS A 405 -30.69 -19.17 9.89
N ASP A 406 -29.81 -18.21 10.17
CA ASP A 406 -28.92 -17.58 9.19
C ASP A 406 -27.50 -18.20 9.20
N ASP A 407 -27.27 -19.32 9.88
CA ASP A 407 -25.94 -19.93 10.05
C ASP A 407 -25.25 -20.22 8.69
N GLU A 408 -25.99 -20.64 7.66
CA GLU A 408 -25.45 -20.83 6.30
C GLU A 408 -25.00 -19.50 5.68
N ARG A 409 -25.78 -18.43 5.85
CA ARG A 409 -25.45 -17.11 5.33
C ARG A 409 -24.25 -16.52 6.07
N VAL A 410 -24.19 -16.71 7.38
CA VAL A 410 -23.06 -16.31 8.24
C VAL A 410 -21.78 -17.02 7.83
N ALA A 411 -21.85 -18.32 7.48
CA ALA A 411 -20.71 -19.08 6.95
C ALA A 411 -20.23 -18.53 5.60
N MET A 412 -21.15 -18.30 4.65
CA MET A 412 -20.81 -17.72 3.33
C MET A 412 -20.17 -16.32 3.44
N GLU A 413 -20.69 -15.47 4.33
CA GLU A 413 -20.10 -14.16 4.58
C GLU A 413 -18.71 -14.27 5.19
N TYR A 414 -18.52 -15.17 6.15
CA TYR A 414 -17.21 -15.43 6.75
C TYR A 414 -16.18 -15.90 5.73
N ASP A 415 -16.51 -16.88 4.90
CA ASP A 415 -15.62 -17.40 3.86
C ASP A 415 -15.22 -16.29 2.87
N ARG A 416 -16.20 -15.49 2.44
CA ARG A 416 -15.93 -14.37 1.53
C ARG A 416 -15.06 -13.28 2.16
N LEU A 417 -15.24 -12.98 3.45
CA LEU A 417 -14.38 -12.04 4.17
C LEU A 417 -12.95 -12.57 4.30
N LYS A 418 -12.78 -13.88 4.52
CA LYS A 418 -11.45 -14.54 4.54
C LYS A 418 -10.76 -14.43 3.19
N GLU A 419 -11.45 -14.76 2.09
CA GLU A 419 -10.90 -14.64 0.73
C GLU A 419 -10.38 -13.23 0.45
N LEU A 420 -11.16 -12.20 0.80
CA LEU A 420 -10.79 -10.80 0.58
C LEU A 420 -9.66 -10.34 1.52
N GLY A 421 -9.62 -10.81 2.76
CA GLY A 421 -8.57 -10.48 3.73
C GLY A 421 -7.23 -11.16 3.44
N GLN A 422 -7.27 -12.41 2.96
CA GLN A 422 -6.12 -13.26 2.68
C GLN A 422 -5.69 -13.25 1.21
N ALA A 423 -6.20 -12.32 0.40
CA ALA A 423 -5.86 -12.20 -1.01
C ALA A 423 -4.35 -11.99 -1.25
N CYS A 424 -3.64 -13.07 -1.57
CA CYS A 424 -2.19 -13.11 -1.78
C CYS A 424 -1.79 -13.70 -3.16
N THR A 425 -2.68 -14.44 -3.82
CA THR A 425 -2.46 -14.90 -5.21
C THR A 425 -2.88 -13.82 -6.21
N PRO A 426 -2.34 -13.80 -7.44
CA PRO A 426 -2.75 -12.86 -8.47
C PRO A 426 -4.27 -12.83 -8.69
N GLU A 427 -4.92 -13.99 -8.72
CA GLU A 427 -6.36 -14.14 -8.93
C GLU A 427 -7.16 -13.54 -7.78
N ALA A 428 -6.78 -13.82 -6.53
CA ALA A 428 -7.45 -13.28 -5.35
C ALA A 428 -7.20 -11.76 -5.21
N VAL A 429 -6.02 -11.28 -5.59
CA VAL A 429 -5.71 -9.85 -5.66
C VAL A 429 -6.56 -9.14 -6.72
N ASP A 430 -6.77 -9.77 -7.88
CA ASP A 430 -7.61 -9.23 -8.94
C ASP A 430 -9.08 -9.22 -8.54
N ASP A 431 -9.56 -10.26 -7.87
CA ASP A 431 -10.91 -10.28 -7.29
C ASP A 431 -11.09 -9.19 -6.22
N PHE A 432 -10.12 -9.05 -5.29
CA PHE A 432 -10.10 -7.95 -4.33
C PHE A 432 -10.10 -6.58 -5.03
N TYR A 433 -9.36 -6.44 -6.13
CA TYR A 433 -9.34 -5.21 -6.90
C TYR A 433 -10.67 -4.91 -7.57
N ASP A 434 -11.30 -5.91 -8.18
CA ASP A 434 -12.59 -5.79 -8.85
C ASP A 434 -13.72 -5.52 -7.85
N TYR A 435 -13.65 -6.09 -6.65
CA TYR A 435 -14.58 -5.83 -5.57
C TYR A 435 -14.34 -4.45 -4.92
N VAL A 436 -13.13 -4.12 -4.48
CA VAL A 436 -12.90 -2.91 -3.67
C VAL A 436 -12.49 -1.72 -4.52
N ASN A 437 -11.37 -1.85 -5.22
CA ASN A 437 -10.62 -0.70 -5.75
C ASN A 437 -11.18 -0.16 -7.06
N ARG A 438 -11.65 -1.04 -7.95
CA ARG A 438 -12.22 -0.70 -9.25
C ARG A 438 -13.53 0.10 -9.13
N PRO A 439 -14.50 -0.28 -8.27
CA PRO A 439 -15.67 0.55 -7.99
C PRO A 439 -15.39 1.66 -6.98
N ARG A 440 -14.24 1.62 -6.27
CA ARG A 440 -13.94 2.43 -5.08
C ARG A 440 -15.04 2.25 -4.04
N ARG A 441 -15.33 0.99 -3.71
CA ARG A 441 -16.33 0.63 -2.69
C ARG A 441 -15.88 1.20 -1.34
N ASN A 442 -16.76 1.90 -0.64
CA ASN A 442 -16.45 2.47 0.67
C ASN A 442 -16.83 1.50 1.79
N LEU A 443 -16.45 1.83 3.03
CA LEU A 443 -16.68 0.97 4.18
C LEU A 443 -18.16 0.69 4.44
N ILE A 444 -19.02 1.72 4.38
CA ILE A 444 -20.47 1.59 4.62
C ILE A 444 -21.11 0.63 3.62
N GLU A 445 -20.72 0.69 2.35
CA GLU A 445 -21.17 -0.24 1.32
C GLU A 445 -20.73 -1.67 1.63
N VAL A 446 -19.48 -1.88 2.07
CA VAL A 446 -19.00 -3.21 2.48
C VAL A 446 -19.79 -3.73 3.68
N LEU A 447 -20.04 -2.92 4.70
CA LEU A 447 -20.87 -3.33 5.85
C LEU A 447 -22.28 -3.74 5.38
N GLY A 448 -22.83 -3.06 4.36
CA GLY A 448 -24.10 -3.42 3.74
C GLY A 448 -24.07 -4.70 2.90
N ASP A 449 -22.91 -5.06 2.34
CA ASP A 449 -22.72 -6.31 1.59
C ASP A 449 -22.60 -7.54 2.53
N PHE A 450 -22.23 -7.34 3.80
CA PHE A 450 -22.09 -8.35 4.86
C PHE A 450 -23.05 -8.09 6.05
N PRO A 451 -24.38 -8.11 5.84
CA PRO A 451 -25.36 -7.72 6.86
C PRO A 451 -25.38 -8.65 8.08
N CYS A 452 -25.22 -9.97 7.91
CA CYS A 452 -25.24 -10.90 9.04
C CYS A 452 -24.05 -10.65 9.95
N THR A 453 -22.84 -10.57 9.37
CA THR A 453 -21.60 -10.28 10.11
C THR A 453 -21.66 -8.94 10.80
N THR A 454 -22.17 -7.91 10.12
CA THR A 454 -22.34 -6.57 10.68
C THR A 454 -23.27 -6.56 11.90
N SER A 455 -24.35 -7.33 11.87
CA SER A 455 -25.42 -7.27 12.88
C SER A 455 -25.04 -7.77 14.27
N PHE A 456 -24.12 -8.73 14.38
CA PHE A 456 -23.77 -9.34 15.67
C PHE A 456 -22.53 -8.73 16.33
N ILE A 457 -21.86 -7.77 15.69
CA ILE A 457 -20.68 -7.12 16.26
C ILE A 457 -21.12 -6.19 17.41
N PRO A 458 -20.63 -6.42 18.65
CA PRO A 458 -20.98 -5.55 19.77
C PRO A 458 -20.47 -4.12 19.56
N ALA A 459 -21.26 -3.14 20.02
CA ALA A 459 -20.97 -1.70 19.93
C ALA A 459 -19.52 -1.34 20.33
N GLU A 460 -19.04 -1.90 21.43
CA GLU A 460 -17.72 -1.67 22.00
C GLU A 460 -16.54 -2.22 21.14
N GLN A 461 -16.80 -3.11 20.19
CA GLN A 461 -15.76 -3.73 19.37
C GLN A 461 -15.43 -2.94 18.10
N TRP A 462 -16.33 -2.07 17.65
CA TRP A 462 -16.16 -1.32 16.40
C TRP A 462 -14.92 -0.43 16.39
N ILE A 463 -14.46 0.07 17.54
CA ILE A 463 -13.22 0.85 17.63
C ILE A 463 -11.95 0.05 17.32
N ASN A 464 -12.00 -1.27 17.49
CA ASN A 464 -10.88 -2.17 17.16
C ASN A 464 -10.93 -2.66 15.70
N ILE A 465 -12.07 -2.51 15.01
CA ILE A 465 -12.31 -3.04 13.64
C ILE A 465 -12.27 -1.91 12.60
N LEU A 466 -12.93 -0.78 12.88
CA LEU A 466 -13.03 0.33 11.93
C LEU A 466 -11.69 1.09 11.85
N PRO A 467 -11.34 1.60 10.65
CA PRO A 467 -10.19 2.48 10.50
C PRO A 467 -10.42 3.78 11.28
N GLY A 468 -9.38 4.21 11.99
CA GLY A 468 -9.35 5.46 12.74
C GLY A 468 -7.93 5.73 13.28
N PRO A 469 -7.64 6.96 13.75
CA PRO A 469 -8.51 8.14 13.75
C PRO A 469 -8.68 8.74 12.34
N LEU A 470 -9.75 9.52 12.16
CA LEU A 470 -9.99 10.31 10.96
C LEU A 470 -8.85 11.31 10.78
N ARG A 471 -8.13 11.21 9.67
CA ARG A 471 -6.88 11.96 9.48
C ARG A 471 -7.15 13.43 9.10
N PRO A 472 -6.36 14.38 9.62
CA PRO A 472 -6.39 15.75 9.13
C PRO A 472 -5.91 15.82 7.69
N ARG A 473 -6.34 16.87 6.98
CA ARG A 473 -5.92 17.13 5.60
C ARG A 473 -5.13 18.43 5.55
N PRO A 474 -3.87 18.40 5.06
CA PRO A 474 -3.06 19.59 4.90
C PRO A 474 -3.53 20.39 3.68
N TYR A 475 -3.62 21.71 3.84
CA TYR A 475 -3.82 22.66 2.76
C TYR A 475 -2.75 23.75 2.86
N SER A 476 -1.99 23.97 1.78
CA SER A 476 -1.02 25.06 1.72
C SER A 476 -1.74 26.40 1.85
N ILE A 477 -1.28 27.24 2.79
CA ILE A 477 -1.89 28.56 3.02
C ILE A 477 -1.59 29.45 1.82
N ALA A 478 -2.61 30.13 1.30
CA ALA A 478 -2.56 30.90 0.06
C ALA A 478 -2.27 32.40 0.26
N SER A 479 -2.06 32.83 1.51
CA SER A 479 -1.92 34.23 1.92
C SER A 479 -0.75 34.45 2.86
N ALA A 480 -0.24 35.68 2.90
CA ALA A 480 0.74 36.08 3.90
C ALA A 480 0.10 36.27 5.29
N SER A 481 0.83 35.88 6.35
CA SER A 481 0.47 36.12 7.75
C SER A 481 0.08 37.59 8.01
N PRO A 482 -0.91 37.85 8.89
CA PRO A 482 -1.67 36.88 9.71
C PRO A 482 -2.92 36.29 9.02
N LYS A 483 -3.25 36.73 7.80
CA LYS A 483 -4.47 36.31 7.10
C LYS A 483 -4.39 34.85 6.67
N ILE A 484 -5.44 34.05 6.87
CA ILE A 484 -5.49 32.64 6.45
C ILE A 484 -6.49 32.45 5.31
N GLU A 485 -5.98 32.24 4.10
CA GLU A 485 -6.77 31.94 2.90
C GLU A 485 -6.39 30.58 2.35
N LEU A 486 -7.37 29.80 1.89
CA LEU A 486 -7.18 28.47 1.31
C LEU A 486 -7.75 28.41 -0.09
N LEU A 487 -7.00 27.77 -1.00
CA LEU A 487 -7.43 27.49 -2.37
C LEU A 487 -7.66 25.98 -2.54
N ILE A 488 -8.93 25.57 -2.61
CA ILE A 488 -9.33 24.16 -2.47
C ILE A 488 -10.04 23.67 -3.73
N ALA A 489 -9.44 22.71 -4.43
CA ALA A 489 -10.14 21.96 -5.48
C ALA A 489 -11.04 20.90 -4.85
N VAL A 490 -12.36 20.99 -5.07
CA VAL A 490 -13.33 20.04 -4.53
C VAL A 490 -13.22 18.70 -5.25
N VAL A 491 -12.84 17.66 -4.52
CA VAL A 491 -12.66 16.33 -5.11
C VAL A 491 -14.02 15.67 -5.31
N THR A 492 -14.45 15.56 -6.56
CA THR A 492 -15.62 14.77 -6.95
C THR A 492 -15.32 14.01 -8.23
N TYR A 493 -15.65 12.72 -8.26
CA TYR A 493 -15.46 11.88 -9.45
C TYR A 493 -16.51 10.78 -9.52
N ARG A 494 -16.77 10.26 -10.72
CA ARG A 494 -17.66 9.11 -10.91
C ARG A 494 -16.83 7.84 -11.07
N THR A 495 -17.33 6.73 -10.53
CA THR A 495 -16.73 5.41 -10.75
C THR A 495 -17.66 4.58 -11.63
N ARG A 496 -17.42 3.27 -11.72
CA ARG A 496 -18.39 2.34 -12.35
C ARG A 496 -19.69 2.26 -11.54
N MET A 497 -19.63 2.59 -10.26
CA MET A 497 -20.82 2.85 -9.45
C MET A 497 -21.39 4.19 -9.95
N LEU A 498 -22.68 4.23 -10.27
CA LEU A 498 -23.35 5.45 -10.77
C LEU A 498 -23.27 6.61 -9.75
N THR A 499 -23.10 6.30 -8.47
CA THR A 499 -22.96 7.26 -7.38
C THR A 499 -21.62 8.02 -7.44
N PRO A 500 -21.64 9.36 -7.44
CA PRO A 500 -20.42 10.15 -7.43
C PRO A 500 -19.66 9.98 -6.10
N ARG A 501 -18.36 9.74 -6.19
CA ARG A 501 -17.42 9.71 -5.07
C ARG A 501 -16.93 11.12 -4.77
N ARG A 502 -16.88 11.44 -3.48
CA ARG A 502 -16.55 12.77 -2.95
C ARG A 502 -15.39 12.66 -1.98
N GLY A 503 -14.44 13.59 -2.04
CA GLY A 503 -13.37 13.69 -1.06
C GLY A 503 -13.90 14.28 0.24
N LEU A 504 -13.62 13.66 1.38
CA LEU A 504 -14.25 14.04 2.64
C LEU A 504 -13.90 15.46 3.08
N ALA A 505 -12.61 15.81 3.20
CA ALA A 505 -12.21 17.15 3.68
C ALA A 505 -12.59 18.27 2.71
N SER A 506 -12.40 18.06 1.40
CA SER A 506 -12.75 19.10 0.41
C SER A 506 -14.26 19.35 0.34
N THR A 507 -15.08 18.30 0.51
CA THR A 507 -16.54 18.42 0.54
C THR A 507 -17.00 19.05 1.86
N TYR A 508 -16.38 18.67 2.97
CA TYR A 508 -16.62 19.29 4.27
C TYR A 508 -16.40 20.81 4.19
N LEU A 509 -15.24 21.25 3.71
CA LEU A 509 -14.91 22.68 3.57
C LEU A 509 -15.82 23.41 2.57
N ALA A 510 -16.14 22.78 1.42
CA ALA A 510 -17.04 23.38 0.43
C ALA A 510 -18.48 23.58 0.94
N ARG A 511 -18.91 22.80 1.95
CA ARG A 511 -20.24 22.90 2.57
C ARG A 511 -20.29 23.82 3.79
N CYS A 512 -19.15 24.23 4.35
CA CYS A 512 -19.12 25.15 5.48
C CYS A 512 -19.70 26.52 5.08
N LYS A 513 -20.66 27.00 5.87
CA LYS A 513 -21.23 28.34 5.73
C LYS A 513 -20.37 29.36 6.49
N ILE A 514 -20.54 30.64 6.18
CA ILE A 514 -19.96 31.74 6.96
C ILE A 514 -20.38 31.58 8.43
N GLY A 515 -19.44 31.77 9.36
CA GLY A 515 -19.62 31.56 10.79
C GLY A 515 -19.42 30.11 11.28
N THR A 516 -19.19 29.14 10.38
CA THR A 516 -18.93 27.76 10.80
C THR A 516 -17.57 27.65 11.47
N ARG A 517 -17.51 27.00 12.64
CA ARG A 517 -16.25 26.69 13.35
C ARG A 517 -15.62 25.42 12.78
N ILE A 518 -14.34 25.48 12.46
CA ILE A 518 -13.53 24.40 11.89
C ILE A 518 -12.36 24.12 12.83
N PRO A 519 -12.14 22.87 13.24
CA PRO A 519 -10.94 22.51 13.99
C PRO A 519 -9.75 22.40 13.04
N ALA A 520 -8.72 23.20 13.27
CA ALA A 520 -7.51 23.20 12.47
C ALA A 520 -6.29 23.67 13.26
N TRP A 521 -5.08 23.50 12.70
CA TRP A 521 -3.86 24.07 13.26
C TRP A 521 -2.84 24.36 12.17
N ILE A 522 -1.95 25.29 12.48
CA ILE A 522 -0.82 25.64 11.64
C ILE A 522 0.28 24.61 11.84
N PHE A 523 0.79 24.08 10.74
CA PHE A 523 1.82 23.05 10.74
C PHE A 523 2.88 23.36 9.69
N ARG A 524 4.15 23.36 10.10
CA ARG A 524 5.28 23.48 9.18
C ARG A 524 5.85 22.08 8.90
N PRO A 525 5.72 21.56 7.67
CA PRO A 525 6.33 20.27 7.31
C PRO A 525 7.85 20.32 7.47
N SER A 526 8.46 19.21 7.90
CA SER A 526 9.90 19.13 8.16
C SER A 526 10.74 19.25 6.88
N TYR A 527 10.16 18.83 5.75
CA TYR A 527 10.77 18.83 4.41
C TYR A 527 9.83 19.49 3.39
N GLY A 528 9.10 20.54 3.81
CA GLY A 528 8.28 21.38 2.93
C GLY A 528 9.07 22.55 2.35
N PHE A 529 8.37 23.53 1.77
CA PHE A 529 9.04 24.75 1.31
C PHE A 529 9.71 25.51 2.46
N ASP A 530 10.99 25.80 2.30
CA ASP A 530 11.74 26.73 3.14
C ASP A 530 12.10 27.98 2.35
N PHE A 531 11.38 29.06 2.63
CA PHE A 531 11.61 30.38 2.04
C PHE A 531 12.52 31.27 2.88
N SER A 532 13.01 30.80 4.04
CA SER A 532 13.63 31.67 5.06
C SER A 532 14.75 32.54 4.49
N TYR A 533 15.61 31.96 3.64
CA TYR A 533 16.71 32.68 2.98
C TYR A 533 16.23 33.87 2.11
N HIS A 534 15.08 33.73 1.43
CA HIS A 534 14.50 34.77 0.58
C HIS A 534 13.65 35.78 1.36
N LEU A 535 13.44 35.56 2.66
CA LEU A 535 12.62 36.40 3.54
C LEU A 535 13.46 37.14 4.60
N THR A 536 14.68 36.69 4.92
CA THR A 536 15.52 37.27 5.98
C THR A 536 16.84 37.83 5.48
N SER A 537 16.94 38.21 4.19
CA SER A 537 18.19 38.70 3.61
C SER A 537 18.64 40.02 4.24
N SER A 538 19.92 40.09 4.62
CA SER A 538 20.61 41.32 5.05
C SER A 538 20.94 42.27 3.90
N VAL A 539 20.67 41.84 2.65
CA VAL A 539 20.91 42.60 1.43
C VAL A 539 19.63 43.37 1.05
N PRO A 540 19.72 44.62 0.55
CA PRO A 540 18.55 45.46 0.22
C PRO A 540 17.56 44.84 -0.78
N ARG A 541 17.99 43.83 -1.55
CA ARG A 541 17.17 43.07 -2.49
C ARG A 541 17.36 41.57 -2.23
N PRO A 542 16.28 40.80 -1.99
CA PRO A 542 16.39 39.36 -1.86
C PRO A 542 16.71 38.72 -3.23
N PRO A 543 17.42 37.58 -3.26
CA PRO A 543 17.69 36.87 -4.50
C PRO A 543 16.39 36.45 -5.22
N PRO A 544 16.32 36.62 -6.56
CA PRO A 544 15.13 36.30 -7.34
C PRO A 544 14.86 34.80 -7.39
N CYS A 545 13.58 34.44 -7.54
CA CYS A 545 13.14 33.05 -7.58
C CYS A 545 12.39 32.73 -8.88
N VAL A 546 12.56 31.50 -9.37
CA VAL A 546 11.69 30.90 -10.39
C VAL A 546 10.63 30.06 -9.70
N LEU A 547 9.40 30.57 -9.72
CA LEU A 547 8.23 30.02 -9.07
C LEU A 547 7.40 29.25 -10.09
N ILE A 548 7.31 27.93 -10.00
CA ILE A 548 6.67 27.08 -11.00
C ILE A 548 5.48 26.39 -10.37
N CYS A 549 4.28 26.61 -10.89
CA CYS A 549 3.10 25.94 -10.34
C CYS A 549 2.01 25.59 -11.34
N THR A 550 1.13 24.68 -10.93
CA THR A 550 -0.05 24.30 -11.70
C THR A 550 -1.31 24.26 -10.84
N GLY A 551 -2.40 24.83 -11.34
CA GLY A 551 -3.70 24.82 -10.66
C GLY A 551 -3.62 25.34 -9.22
N THR A 552 -4.10 24.55 -8.25
CA THR A 552 -4.09 24.93 -6.82
C THR A 552 -2.69 24.98 -6.20
N GLY A 553 -1.66 24.49 -6.90
CA GLY A 553 -0.26 24.63 -6.47
C GLY A 553 0.23 26.07 -6.39
N VAL A 554 -0.51 27.05 -6.90
CA VAL A 554 -0.18 28.46 -6.75
C VAL A 554 -0.29 28.97 -5.30
N ALA A 555 -1.04 28.29 -4.44
CA ALA A 555 -1.31 28.72 -3.06
C ALA A 555 -0.04 29.09 -2.25
N PRO A 556 0.93 28.18 -2.03
CA PRO A 556 2.12 28.51 -1.24
C PRO A 556 2.98 29.61 -1.89
N LEU A 557 3.02 29.67 -3.23
CA LEU A 557 3.82 30.65 -3.96
C LEU A 557 3.20 32.04 -3.90
N ARG A 558 1.86 32.14 -3.89
CA ARG A 558 1.13 33.38 -3.64
C ARG A 558 1.43 33.92 -2.24
N ALA A 559 1.35 33.07 -1.22
CA ALA A 559 1.69 33.45 0.15
C ALA A 559 3.13 33.97 0.27
N PHE A 560 4.07 33.30 -0.41
CA PHE A 560 5.46 33.72 -0.47
C PHE A 560 5.63 35.11 -1.10
N ILE A 561 5.08 35.34 -2.29
CA ILE A 561 5.17 36.65 -2.99
C ILE A 561 4.58 37.77 -2.12
N GLN A 562 3.39 37.55 -1.56
CA GLN A 562 2.73 38.54 -0.70
C GLN A 562 3.55 38.88 0.54
N TYR A 563 4.13 37.85 1.19
CA TYR A 563 4.94 38.05 2.39
C TYR A 563 6.24 38.78 2.03
N GLN A 564 6.91 38.35 0.96
CA GLN A 564 8.15 38.94 0.50
C GLN A 564 7.98 40.42 0.17
N ARG A 565 6.87 40.82 -0.49
CA ARG A 565 6.62 42.24 -0.82
C ARG A 565 6.43 43.14 0.40
N LYS A 566 5.92 42.61 1.53
CA LYS A 566 5.79 43.41 2.77
C LYS A 566 7.16 43.83 3.30
N SER A 567 8.15 42.95 3.22
CA SER A 567 9.51 43.20 3.69
C SER A 567 10.42 43.81 2.62
N PHE A 568 10.19 43.46 1.35
CA PHE A 568 11.00 43.85 0.19
C PHE A 568 10.09 44.29 -0.96
N PRO A 569 9.64 45.56 -0.98
CA PRO A 569 8.68 46.05 -1.98
C PRO A 569 9.15 45.96 -3.43
N ARG A 570 10.48 45.89 -3.65
CA ARG A 570 11.16 45.78 -4.97
C ARG A 570 11.72 44.39 -5.26
N ALA A 571 11.27 43.35 -4.54
CA ALA A 571 11.64 41.97 -4.86
C ALA A 571 11.10 41.60 -6.25
N PHE A 572 11.89 40.84 -7.01
CA PHE A 572 11.53 40.38 -8.35
C PHE A 572 11.52 38.86 -8.40
N ASN A 573 10.51 38.27 -9.04
CA ASN A 573 10.40 36.83 -9.27
C ASN A 573 9.84 36.52 -10.66
N VAL A 574 10.09 35.32 -11.15
CA VAL A 574 9.46 34.78 -12.37
C VAL A 574 8.44 33.72 -11.97
N LEU A 575 7.17 33.91 -12.34
CA LEU A 575 6.09 32.94 -12.09
C LEU A 575 5.72 32.21 -13.37
N VAL A 576 5.97 30.90 -13.41
CA VAL A 576 5.49 30.00 -14.46
C VAL A 576 4.22 29.30 -13.98
N PHE A 577 3.05 29.74 -14.46
CA PHE A 577 1.76 29.23 -14.02
C PHE A 577 1.06 28.38 -15.10
N GLY A 578 0.63 27.17 -14.76
CA GLY A 578 -0.10 26.28 -15.65
C GLY A 578 -1.54 26.01 -15.22
N CYS A 579 -2.50 26.17 -16.14
CA CYS A 579 -3.89 25.77 -15.95
C CYS A 579 -4.51 25.20 -17.24
N ARG A 580 -5.83 25.00 -17.29
CA ARG A 580 -6.49 24.45 -18.49
C ARG A 580 -6.93 25.55 -19.44
N PHE A 581 -7.54 26.60 -18.92
CA PHE A 581 -8.11 27.69 -19.69
C PHE A 581 -7.91 29.03 -18.99
N SER A 582 -7.49 30.04 -19.76
CA SER A 582 -7.31 31.43 -19.34
C SER A 582 -8.56 32.01 -18.64
N HIS A 583 -9.75 31.77 -19.18
CA HIS A 583 -11.01 32.36 -18.71
C HIS A 583 -11.78 31.50 -17.68
N ARG A 584 -11.19 30.41 -17.15
CA ARG A 584 -11.90 29.51 -16.22
C ARG A 584 -11.13 29.16 -14.95
N ASP A 585 -9.87 28.76 -15.08
CA ASP A 585 -9.05 28.29 -13.97
C ASP A 585 -7.70 29.00 -13.87
N PHE A 586 -7.63 30.23 -14.38
CA PHE A 586 -6.53 31.16 -14.16
C PHE A 586 -6.72 31.92 -12.85
N TYR A 587 -6.25 31.31 -11.76
CA TYR A 587 -6.42 31.85 -10.42
C TYR A 587 -5.60 33.14 -10.22
N PHE A 588 -6.22 34.13 -9.57
CA PHE A 588 -5.61 35.42 -9.18
C PHE A 588 -5.04 36.27 -10.34
N GLU A 589 -5.59 36.15 -11.55
CA GLU A 589 -5.14 36.90 -12.75
C GLU A 589 -4.91 38.40 -12.48
N LYS A 590 -5.84 39.07 -11.80
CA LYS A 590 -5.75 40.50 -11.51
C LYS A 590 -4.54 40.84 -10.62
N GLU A 591 -4.24 39.98 -9.66
CA GLU A 591 -3.11 40.14 -8.75
C GLU A 591 -1.80 40.02 -9.54
N TRP A 592 -1.67 39.01 -10.39
CA TRP A 592 -0.46 38.81 -11.21
C TRP A 592 -0.20 39.96 -12.16
N LYS A 593 -1.23 40.44 -12.89
CA LYS A 593 -1.07 41.59 -13.80
C LYS A 593 -0.66 42.87 -13.07
N SER A 594 -1.16 43.08 -11.86
CA SER A 594 -0.73 44.22 -11.03
C SER A 594 0.73 44.10 -10.64
N LEU A 595 1.22 42.90 -10.32
CA LEU A 595 2.63 42.68 -9.96
C LEU A 595 3.57 42.82 -11.16
N GLU A 596 3.10 42.45 -12.36
CA GLU A 596 3.85 42.69 -13.60
C GLU A 596 3.95 44.18 -13.93
N ALA A 597 2.87 44.95 -13.73
CA ALA A 597 2.87 46.39 -13.93
C ALA A 597 3.81 47.15 -12.95
N ASP A 598 4.05 46.57 -11.77
CA ASP A 598 4.97 47.09 -10.76
C ASP A 598 6.44 46.63 -10.96
N ASP A 599 6.77 45.93 -12.06
CA ASP A 599 8.08 45.30 -12.31
C ASP A 599 8.56 44.35 -11.19
N CYS A 600 7.62 43.81 -10.40
CA CYS A 600 7.90 42.91 -9.26
C CYS A 600 7.76 41.43 -9.63
N LEU A 601 7.09 41.13 -10.75
CA LEU A 601 6.86 39.77 -11.22
C LEU A 601 6.95 39.73 -12.74
N GLN A 602 7.45 38.64 -13.30
CA GLN A 602 7.25 38.32 -14.71
C GLN A 602 6.45 37.03 -14.84
N LEU A 603 5.32 37.07 -15.56
CA LEU A 603 4.38 35.97 -15.64
C LEU A 603 4.53 35.19 -16.95
N VAL A 604 4.66 33.87 -16.84
CA VAL A 604 4.68 32.94 -17.96
C VAL A 604 3.55 31.93 -17.80
N THR A 605 2.54 32.00 -18.67
CA THR A 605 1.34 31.15 -18.55
C THR A 605 1.34 29.96 -19.53
N ALA A 606 0.95 28.78 -19.05
CA ALA A 606 0.73 27.59 -19.85
C ALA A 606 -0.74 27.13 -19.80
N PHE A 607 -1.49 27.36 -20.89
CA PHE A 607 -2.89 26.94 -21.02
C PHE A 607 -3.02 25.61 -21.78
N SER A 608 -3.22 24.52 -21.04
CA SER A 608 -3.10 23.16 -21.60
C SER A 608 -4.24 22.72 -22.54
N ARG A 609 -5.35 23.46 -22.61
CA ARG A 609 -6.54 23.09 -23.40
C ARG A 609 -7.13 24.22 -24.25
N GLU A 610 -6.46 25.35 -24.30
CA GLU A 610 -6.91 26.50 -25.07
C GLU A 610 -6.78 26.25 -26.59
N GLY A 611 -7.69 26.82 -27.40
CA GLY A 611 -7.59 26.76 -28.87
C GLY A 611 -8.32 25.60 -29.59
N GLY A 612 -9.08 24.74 -28.90
CA GLY A 612 -10.10 23.82 -29.47
C GLY A 612 -9.61 22.67 -30.37
N LYS A 613 -8.49 22.82 -31.09
CA LYS A 613 -7.90 21.84 -32.02
C LYS A 613 -6.98 20.82 -31.36
N ILE A 614 -6.82 20.84 -30.03
CA ILE A 614 -5.94 19.96 -29.27
C ILE A 614 -6.64 18.61 -29.02
N THR A 615 -6.80 17.80 -30.08
CA THR A 615 -7.44 16.48 -30.02
C THR A 615 -6.48 15.38 -29.57
N THR A 616 -5.16 15.59 -29.66
CA THR A 616 -4.12 14.64 -29.22
C THR A 616 -3.30 15.17 -28.05
N ALA A 617 -2.85 14.28 -27.17
CA ALA A 617 -2.05 14.62 -25.99
C ALA A 617 -0.70 15.30 -26.33
N LYS A 618 -0.27 15.22 -27.59
CA LYS A 618 1.03 15.71 -28.11
C LYS A 618 1.05 17.24 -28.29
N ASN A 619 -0.11 17.89 -28.51
CA ASN A 619 -0.20 19.33 -28.76
C ASN A 619 -0.59 20.15 -27.52
N ARG A 620 -0.44 19.58 -26.31
CA ARG A 620 -0.76 20.31 -25.06
C ARG A 620 0.43 21.12 -24.61
N ILE A 621 0.19 22.38 -24.27
CA ILE A 621 1.18 23.29 -23.70
C ILE A 621 1.18 23.11 -22.18
N TYR A 622 2.37 22.84 -21.61
CA TYR A 622 2.56 22.69 -20.17
C TYR A 622 3.70 23.60 -19.70
N VAL A 623 3.86 23.72 -18.37
CA VAL A 623 4.86 24.61 -17.75
C VAL A 623 6.28 24.30 -18.24
N GLN A 624 6.65 23.02 -18.40
CA GLN A 624 7.98 22.64 -18.89
C GLN A 624 8.22 23.04 -20.35
N HIS A 625 7.17 23.22 -21.17
CA HIS A 625 7.32 23.72 -22.54
C HIS A 625 7.55 25.23 -22.50
N LYS A 626 6.79 25.95 -21.68
CA LYS A 626 6.96 27.40 -21.49
C LYS A 626 8.31 27.78 -20.89
N ILE A 627 8.84 26.94 -20.02
CA ILE A 627 10.21 27.06 -19.50
C ILE A 627 11.22 27.00 -20.66
N ARG A 628 11.14 25.97 -21.53
CA ARG A 628 12.00 25.82 -22.72
C ARG A 628 11.85 26.95 -23.74
N GLU A 629 10.66 27.54 -23.87
CA GLU A 629 10.40 28.68 -24.76
C GLU A 629 11.01 29.99 -24.24
N ASN A 630 11.39 30.08 -22.96
CA ASN A 630 11.90 31.29 -22.32
C ASN A 630 13.24 31.03 -21.60
N PRO A 631 14.29 30.53 -22.31
CA PRO A 631 15.54 30.13 -21.69
C PRO A 631 16.27 31.31 -21.04
N ASP A 632 16.36 32.45 -21.72
CA ASP A 632 17.09 33.64 -21.25
C ASP A 632 16.46 34.22 -19.97
N LEU A 633 15.13 34.25 -19.90
CA LEU A 633 14.39 34.73 -18.74
C LEU A 633 14.59 33.84 -17.51
N VAL A 634 14.51 32.51 -17.70
CA VAL A 634 14.70 31.58 -16.59
C VAL A 634 16.16 31.60 -16.15
N TRP A 635 17.09 31.68 -17.10
CA TRP A 635 18.52 31.76 -16.81
C TRP A 635 18.94 33.08 -16.18
N SER A 636 18.27 34.20 -16.49
CA SER A 636 18.57 35.49 -15.84
C SER A 636 18.35 35.45 -14.33
N VAL A 637 17.52 34.52 -13.84
CA VAL A 637 17.32 34.28 -12.41
C VAL A 637 18.24 33.18 -11.90
N LEU A 638 18.33 32.03 -12.60
CA LEU A 638 19.08 30.87 -12.11
C LEU A 638 20.60 30.99 -12.26
N GLY A 639 21.06 31.78 -13.23
CA GLY A 639 22.48 32.08 -13.42
C GLY A 639 23.04 33.00 -12.33
N GLU A 640 22.19 33.69 -11.57
CA GLU A 640 22.63 34.42 -10.38
C GLU A 640 23.09 33.45 -9.27
N ALA A 641 24.15 33.82 -8.54
CA ALA A 641 24.79 32.94 -7.55
C ALA A 641 23.83 32.39 -6.46
N GLN A 642 22.70 33.05 -6.23
CA GLN A 642 21.71 32.71 -5.20
C GLN A 642 20.29 32.52 -5.75
N GLY A 643 20.14 32.35 -7.06
CA GLY A 643 18.85 32.03 -7.69
C GLY A 643 18.31 30.69 -7.17
N SER A 644 16.98 30.62 -7.00
CA SER A 644 16.28 29.43 -6.49
C SER A 644 15.03 29.08 -7.30
N VAL A 645 14.63 27.81 -7.25
CA VAL A 645 13.48 27.23 -7.95
C VAL A 645 12.53 26.60 -6.94
N PHE A 646 11.26 26.98 -7.01
CA PHE A 646 10.19 26.41 -6.17
C PHE A 646 9.07 25.84 -7.05
N ILE A 647 8.75 24.55 -6.87
CA ILE A 647 7.82 23.82 -7.74
C ILE A 647 6.61 23.33 -6.94
N ALA A 648 5.41 23.74 -7.32
CA ALA A 648 4.18 23.37 -6.63
C ALA A 648 3.09 22.83 -7.55
N GLY A 649 2.50 21.69 -7.22
CA GLY A 649 1.34 21.16 -7.98
C GLY A 649 1.29 19.64 -8.07
N ASN A 650 1.05 19.12 -9.27
CA ASN A 650 0.82 17.68 -9.47
C ASN A 650 2.14 16.88 -9.42
N ALA A 651 2.25 15.95 -8.47
CA ALA A 651 3.47 15.17 -8.23
C ALA A 651 3.84 14.12 -9.29
N ARG A 652 2.96 13.83 -10.27
CA ARG A 652 3.14 12.65 -11.12
C ARG A 652 4.30 12.77 -12.11
N THR A 653 4.20 13.73 -13.03
CA THR A 653 5.18 13.88 -14.13
C THR A 653 5.73 15.29 -14.23
N MET A 654 5.05 16.27 -13.63
CA MET A 654 5.41 17.67 -13.78
C MET A 654 6.79 17.96 -13.16
N PRO A 655 7.12 17.52 -11.93
CA PRO A 655 8.41 17.87 -11.32
C PRO A 655 9.61 17.29 -12.06
N LEU A 656 9.51 16.04 -12.54
CA LEU A 656 10.57 15.42 -13.34
C LEU A 656 10.75 16.15 -14.68
N ALA A 657 9.65 16.45 -15.38
CA ALA A 657 9.69 17.14 -16.66
C ALA A 657 10.19 18.60 -16.53
N VAL A 658 9.94 19.23 -15.39
CA VAL A 658 10.47 20.56 -15.04
C VAL A 658 11.97 20.49 -14.72
N ARG A 659 12.41 19.48 -13.95
CA ARG A 659 13.85 19.25 -13.70
C ARG A 659 14.62 19.10 -15.01
N GLU A 660 14.12 18.26 -15.91
CA GLU A 660 14.70 18.07 -17.25
C GLU A 660 14.77 19.39 -18.03
N ALA A 661 13.69 20.18 -18.01
CA ALA A 661 13.67 21.48 -18.68
C ALA A 661 14.68 22.47 -18.08
N ILE A 662 14.93 22.44 -16.78
CA ILE A 662 15.92 23.31 -16.11
C ILE A 662 17.35 22.87 -16.46
N VAL A 663 17.61 21.56 -16.55
CA VAL A 663 18.91 21.04 -17.04
C VAL A 663 19.15 21.51 -18.48
N GLU A 664 18.14 21.44 -19.35
CA GLU A 664 18.24 21.93 -20.73
C GLU A 664 18.52 23.44 -20.78
N ILE A 665 17.86 24.26 -19.94
CA ILE A 665 18.11 25.71 -19.89
C ILE A 665 19.52 26.03 -19.41
N ALA A 666 20.06 25.28 -18.46
CA ALA A 666 21.44 25.46 -18.03
C ALA A 666 22.43 25.25 -19.18
N GLN A 667 22.09 24.39 -20.15
CA GLN A 667 22.86 24.22 -21.39
C GLN A 667 22.61 25.37 -22.38
N THR A 668 21.34 25.67 -22.69
CA THR A 668 21.00 26.61 -23.77
C THR A 668 21.14 28.08 -23.38
N GLY A 669 20.69 28.46 -22.18
CA GLY A 669 20.79 29.83 -21.65
C GLY A 669 22.09 30.09 -20.90
N GLY A 670 22.67 29.05 -20.28
CA GLY A 670 23.92 29.16 -19.52
C GLY A 670 25.20 28.79 -20.26
N GLY A 671 25.09 28.16 -21.44
CA GLY A 671 26.25 27.67 -22.19
C GLY A 671 27.01 26.52 -21.51
N LEU A 672 26.42 25.87 -20.52
CA LEU A 672 27.06 24.77 -19.80
C LEU A 672 27.04 23.47 -20.62
N SER A 673 28.04 22.63 -20.45
CA SER A 673 28.01 21.26 -20.98
C SER A 673 26.92 20.42 -20.31
N ALA A 674 26.57 19.28 -20.90
CA ALA A 674 25.54 18.41 -20.34
C ALA A 674 25.86 17.90 -18.93
N TYR A 675 27.14 17.63 -18.65
CA TYR A 675 27.61 17.21 -17.33
C TYR A 675 27.56 18.35 -16.30
N GLU A 676 28.01 19.54 -16.70
CA GLU A 676 27.97 20.73 -15.83
C GLU A 676 26.54 21.16 -15.51
N ALA A 677 25.62 21.07 -16.47
CA ALA A 677 24.21 21.37 -16.27
C ALA A 677 23.54 20.42 -15.26
N GLU A 678 23.79 19.10 -15.35
CA GLU A 678 23.31 18.15 -14.35
C GLU A 678 23.94 18.41 -12.97
N THR A 679 25.25 18.65 -12.94
CA THR A 679 25.96 18.99 -11.69
C THR A 679 25.40 20.26 -11.06
N PHE A 680 25.10 21.28 -11.86
CA PHE A 680 24.48 22.52 -11.41
C PHE A 680 23.11 22.27 -10.76
N VAL A 681 22.23 21.49 -11.39
CA VAL A 681 20.92 21.15 -10.81
C VAL A 681 21.06 20.29 -9.55
N ASN A 682 21.98 19.33 -9.52
CA ASN A 682 22.27 18.56 -8.31
C ASN A 682 22.79 19.44 -7.16
N ASN A 683 23.58 20.48 -7.48
CA ASN A 683 24.02 21.47 -6.50
C ASN A 683 22.85 22.34 -6.01
N LEU A 684 21.89 22.69 -6.88
CA LEU A 684 20.66 23.37 -6.46
C LEU A 684 19.83 22.51 -5.49
N GLU A 685 19.65 21.23 -5.80
CA GLU A 685 18.92 20.27 -4.95
C GLU A 685 19.62 20.09 -3.59
N SER A 686 20.93 19.86 -3.58
CA SER A 686 21.68 19.63 -2.33
C SER A 686 21.84 20.88 -1.47
N SER A 687 21.85 22.08 -2.06
CA SER A 687 21.86 23.36 -1.32
C SER A 687 20.47 23.84 -0.88
N GLY A 688 19.40 23.09 -1.18
CA GLY A 688 18.02 23.47 -0.85
C GLY A 688 17.49 24.64 -1.68
N ARG A 689 18.14 25.00 -2.78
CA ARG A 689 17.68 26.05 -3.72
C ARG A 689 16.75 25.53 -4.80
N TYR A 690 16.66 24.21 -4.96
CA TYR A 690 15.62 23.56 -5.76
C TYR A 690 14.69 22.79 -4.82
N GLN A 691 13.45 23.23 -4.69
CA GLN A 691 12.47 22.63 -3.79
C GLN A 691 11.17 22.32 -4.53
N ALA A 692 10.53 21.21 -4.18
CA ALA A 692 9.28 20.78 -4.80
C ALA A 692 8.26 20.29 -3.76
N GLU A 693 7.12 20.97 -3.67
CA GLU A 693 5.96 20.55 -2.88
C GLU A 693 4.85 20.11 -3.84
N CYS A 694 4.77 18.80 -4.11
CA CYS A 694 3.79 18.29 -5.06
C CYS A 694 2.89 17.23 -4.44
N LEU A 695 1.58 17.34 -4.71
CA LEU A 695 0.54 16.47 -4.17
C LEU A 695 -0.02 15.54 -5.26
N TYR A 696 -0.41 14.33 -4.86
CA TYR A 696 -1.09 13.38 -5.74
C TYR A 696 -2.58 13.66 -5.86
N ALA A 697 -3.10 13.66 -7.09
CA ALA A 697 -4.54 13.67 -7.34
C ALA A 697 -5.09 12.22 -7.34
N PRO A 698 -6.14 11.88 -6.56
CA PRO A 698 -6.70 10.52 -6.46
C PRO A 698 -7.15 9.89 -7.80
N LEU A 699 -7.50 10.73 -8.78
CA LEU A 699 -7.91 10.34 -10.13
C LEU A 699 -6.78 9.72 -10.97
N GLY A 700 -5.51 9.92 -10.60
CA GLY A 700 -4.34 9.44 -11.34
C GLY A 700 -4.11 7.91 -11.22
N LEU A 701 -4.45 7.32 -10.07
CA LEU A 701 -4.33 5.89 -9.78
C LEU A 701 -5.05 5.00 -10.82
N LEU A 702 -6.24 5.43 -11.27
CA LEU A 702 -7.06 4.70 -12.25
C LEU A 702 -6.39 4.57 -13.62
N ARG A 703 -5.56 5.53 -14.02
CA ARG A 703 -4.82 5.49 -15.30
C ARG A 703 -3.54 4.67 -15.22
N ILE A 704 -2.93 4.55 -14.04
CA ILE A 704 -1.69 3.80 -13.80
C ILE A 704 -1.98 2.31 -13.79
N ARG A 705 -2.94 1.85 -12.98
CA ARG A 705 -3.25 0.41 -12.90
C ARG A 705 -3.71 -0.14 -14.24
N ARG A 706 -4.50 0.63 -15.01
CA ARG A 706 -4.84 0.28 -16.41
C ARG A 706 -3.64 0.24 -17.36
N LYS A 707 -2.63 1.10 -17.21
CA LYS A 707 -1.44 1.11 -18.07
C LYS A 707 -0.43 0.03 -17.69
N LEU A 708 -0.27 -0.24 -16.39
CA LEU A 708 0.62 -1.29 -15.87
C LEU A 708 0.04 -2.69 -16.15
N LEU A 709 -1.25 -2.91 -15.92
CA LEU A 709 -1.94 -4.15 -16.32
C LEU A 709 -1.90 -4.35 -17.84
N LYS A 710 -2.02 -3.28 -18.64
CA LYS A 710 -1.83 -3.37 -20.10
C LYS A 710 -0.39 -3.64 -20.53
N LYS A 711 0.60 -3.23 -19.73
CA LYS A 711 2.03 -3.48 -19.99
C LYS A 711 2.46 -4.89 -19.56
N SER A 712 1.87 -5.43 -18.49
CA SER A 712 2.09 -6.83 -18.09
C SER A 712 1.42 -7.79 -19.06
N SER A 713 0.22 -7.45 -19.57
CA SER A 713 -0.46 -8.23 -20.60
C SER A 713 0.12 -8.07 -22.01
N SER A 714 1.08 -7.15 -22.22
CA SER A 714 1.75 -6.95 -23.52
C SER A 714 3.14 -7.58 -23.61
N LYS A 715 3.55 -8.39 -22.62
CA LYS A 715 4.83 -9.12 -22.65
C LYS A 715 4.68 -10.62 -22.99
N THR A 716 3.49 -11.07 -23.37
CA THR A 716 3.28 -12.40 -23.95
C THR A 716 2.60 -12.28 -25.31
N CYS A 717 3.31 -12.83 -26.32
CA CYS A 717 2.84 -13.26 -27.64
C CYS A 717 2.43 -12.19 -28.67
N HIS A 718 3.29 -11.96 -29.67
CA HIS A 718 2.85 -11.64 -31.03
C HIS A 718 2.36 -12.93 -31.69
N GLY A 719 1.05 -13.08 -31.80
CA GLY A 719 0.38 -14.12 -32.57
C GLY A 719 -1.04 -13.64 -32.86
N SER A 720 -1.33 -13.35 -34.12
CA SER A 720 -2.60 -12.87 -34.63
C SER A 720 -3.73 -13.89 -34.40
N VAL A 721 -4.76 -13.53 -33.64
CA VAL A 721 -6.06 -14.22 -33.69
C VAL A 721 -7.19 -13.19 -33.61
N THR A 722 -8.15 -13.38 -34.50
CA THR A 722 -9.33 -12.59 -34.83
C THR A 722 -10.38 -12.52 -33.72
N ASP A 723 -11.13 -11.41 -33.73
CA ASP A 723 -12.25 -11.07 -32.84
C ASP A 723 -13.32 -12.18 -32.69
N SER A 724 -13.69 -12.50 -31.44
CA SER A 724 -15.04 -12.94 -31.07
C SER A 724 -15.34 -12.63 -29.58
N PRO A 725 -16.58 -12.23 -29.20
CA PRO A 725 -16.88 -11.77 -27.84
C PRO A 725 -17.48 -12.89 -26.98
N THR A 726 -16.80 -13.27 -25.89
CA THR A 726 -17.40 -14.09 -24.82
C THR A 726 -17.88 -13.19 -23.69
N GLN A 727 -19.16 -12.87 -23.76
CA GLN A 727 -19.95 -12.18 -22.76
C GLN A 727 -20.88 -13.22 -22.13
N GLY A 728 -20.56 -13.66 -20.91
CA GLY A 728 -21.41 -14.60 -20.18
C GLY A 728 -20.75 -14.95 -18.86
N TYR A 729 -21.30 -14.42 -17.77
CA TYR A 729 -21.42 -15.08 -16.44
C TYR A 729 -21.97 -14.16 -15.33
N TYR A 730 -22.24 -12.88 -15.61
CA TYR A 730 -22.90 -11.96 -14.66
C TYR A 730 -24.23 -11.43 -15.20
N ASP A 731 -25.23 -12.30 -15.38
CA ASP A 731 -26.61 -11.83 -15.62
C ASP A 731 -27.73 -12.84 -15.30
N GLN A 732 -27.66 -13.57 -14.18
CA GLN A 732 -28.75 -14.48 -13.75
C GLN A 732 -29.59 -13.99 -12.57
N ALA A 733 -29.19 -12.91 -11.87
CA ALA A 733 -30.00 -12.33 -10.79
C ALA A 733 -30.89 -11.15 -11.25
N LEU A 734 -30.53 -10.48 -12.35
CA LEU A 734 -31.26 -9.31 -12.87
C LEU A 734 -32.34 -9.68 -13.90
N LEU A 735 -32.18 -10.80 -14.62
CA LEU A 735 -33.16 -11.32 -15.57
C LEU A 735 -34.38 -11.96 -14.86
N ARG A 736 -34.19 -12.58 -13.68
CA ARG A 736 -35.29 -13.21 -12.92
C ARG A 736 -36.30 -12.22 -12.34
N ARG A 737 -35.90 -10.97 -12.07
CA ARG A 737 -36.83 -9.92 -11.60
C ARG A 737 -37.61 -9.23 -12.72
N LYS A 738 -37.16 -9.31 -13.97
CA LYS A 738 -37.85 -8.71 -15.12
C LYS A 738 -38.83 -9.66 -15.82
N VAL A 739 -38.64 -10.97 -15.70
CA VAL A 739 -39.56 -11.98 -16.27
C VAL A 739 -40.73 -12.33 -15.32
N SER A 740 -40.55 -12.18 -14.01
CA SER A 740 -41.62 -12.40 -13.01
C SER A 740 -42.72 -11.32 -12.97
N ALA A 741 -42.58 -10.23 -13.73
CA ALA A 741 -43.56 -9.13 -13.79
C ALA A 741 -44.41 -9.14 -15.07
N ALA A 742 -44.22 -10.09 -15.99
CA ALA A 742 -44.78 -10.01 -17.35
C ALA A 742 -45.68 -11.17 -17.80
N MET A 743 -45.86 -12.24 -17.02
CA MET A 743 -46.70 -13.38 -17.46
C MET A 743 -47.46 -13.95 -16.26
N GLY A 744 -48.74 -13.58 -16.13
CA GLY A 744 -49.68 -14.26 -15.26
C GLY A 744 -50.41 -15.33 -16.06
N GLU A 745 -50.25 -16.60 -15.67
CA GLU A 745 -51.27 -17.69 -15.70
C GLU A 745 -50.63 -19.06 -15.35
N LYS A 746 -51.48 -20.03 -14.98
CA LYS A 746 -51.21 -21.25 -14.19
C LYS A 746 -51.01 -22.54 -15.02
N LEU A 747 -50.19 -23.46 -14.46
CA LEU A 747 -50.21 -24.96 -14.50
C LEU A 747 -49.79 -25.70 -15.80
N PRO A 748 -49.42 -27.02 -15.78
CA PRO A 748 -49.15 -27.97 -14.67
C PRO A 748 -47.81 -28.76 -14.75
N ALA A 749 -47.58 -29.64 -13.76
CA ALA A 749 -46.38 -30.46 -13.53
C ALA A 749 -46.18 -31.64 -14.50
N VAL A 750 -44.92 -31.97 -14.83
CA VAL A 750 -44.50 -33.27 -15.40
C VAL A 750 -43.18 -33.73 -14.79
N THR A 751 -43.15 -35.04 -14.56
CA THR A 751 -42.24 -35.95 -13.85
C THR A 751 -40.78 -36.03 -14.32
N HIS A 752 -39.88 -36.27 -13.36
CA HIS A 752 -38.48 -36.67 -13.57
C HIS A 752 -38.34 -38.10 -14.13
N PRO A 753 -37.32 -38.36 -14.98
CA PRO A 753 -36.62 -39.63 -15.02
C PRO A 753 -35.18 -39.52 -14.50
N ASN A 754 -34.75 -40.58 -13.81
CA ASN A 754 -33.42 -40.82 -13.24
C ASN A 754 -32.29 -40.94 -14.30
N PRO A 755 -31.00 -40.78 -13.91
CA PRO A 755 -29.86 -40.71 -14.84
C PRO A 755 -29.34 -42.10 -15.26
N PRO A 756 -28.69 -42.23 -16.44
CA PRO A 756 -27.93 -43.43 -16.79
C PRO A 756 -26.47 -43.35 -16.32
N ASN A 757 -25.96 -44.51 -15.90
CA ASN A 757 -24.56 -44.81 -15.60
C ASN A 757 -23.73 -45.06 -16.87
N ASN A 758 -22.40 -44.99 -16.67
CA ASN A 758 -21.30 -45.65 -17.39
C ASN A 758 -20.58 -44.94 -18.57
N SER A 759 -19.35 -44.51 -18.25
CA SER A 759 -18.07 -44.90 -18.87
C SER A 759 -17.98 -45.01 -20.41
N SER A 760 -17.35 -44.01 -21.02
CA SER A 760 -16.42 -44.19 -22.16
C SER A 760 -15.67 -42.88 -22.43
N CYS A 761 -14.36 -42.82 -22.14
CA CYS A 761 -13.49 -41.75 -22.64
C CYS A 761 -12.90 -42.23 -23.97
N SER A 762 -13.20 -41.52 -25.05
CA SER A 762 -12.92 -41.95 -26.43
C SER A 762 -11.46 -41.78 -26.83
N SER A 763 -10.91 -42.75 -27.55
CA SER A 763 -9.57 -42.80 -28.15
C SER A 763 -9.28 -41.74 -29.24
N ARG A 764 -9.97 -40.58 -29.23
CA ARG A 764 -9.81 -39.51 -30.22
C ARG A 764 -8.71 -38.50 -29.85
N ASP A 765 -8.45 -38.25 -28.56
CA ASP A 765 -7.46 -37.23 -28.13
C ASP A 765 -6.00 -37.68 -28.30
N VAL A 766 -5.74 -38.99 -28.31
CA VAL A 766 -4.40 -39.56 -28.52
C VAL A 766 -3.98 -39.48 -30.00
N LEU A 767 -4.93 -39.60 -30.94
CA LEU A 767 -4.66 -39.51 -32.37
C LEU A 767 -4.39 -38.07 -32.84
N TYR A 768 -5.05 -37.06 -32.24
CA TYR A 768 -4.75 -35.65 -32.51
C TYR A 768 -3.35 -35.23 -32.03
N SER A 769 -2.91 -35.78 -30.90
CA SER A 769 -1.59 -35.50 -30.32
C SER A 769 -0.44 -36.10 -31.15
N LEU A 770 -0.64 -37.29 -31.73
CA LEU A 770 0.34 -37.95 -32.60
C LEU A 770 0.46 -37.28 -33.98
N SER A 771 -0.63 -36.73 -34.51
CA SER A 771 -0.65 -35.96 -35.77
C SER A 771 0.15 -34.65 -35.66
N TRP A 772 0.06 -33.97 -34.52
CA TRP A 772 0.81 -32.74 -34.24
C TRP A 772 2.33 -32.96 -34.14
N ILE A 773 2.75 -34.06 -33.53
CA ILE A 773 4.17 -34.41 -33.40
C ILE A 773 4.77 -34.76 -34.76
N TRP A 774 4.02 -35.45 -35.63
CA TRP A 774 4.44 -35.71 -37.01
C TRP A 774 4.57 -34.43 -37.84
N PHE A 775 3.65 -33.47 -37.67
CA PHE A 775 3.71 -32.19 -38.38
C PHE A 775 4.91 -31.34 -37.96
N ILE A 776 5.23 -31.29 -36.66
CA ILE A 776 6.42 -30.58 -36.15
C ILE A 776 7.70 -31.21 -36.67
N ASN A 777 7.80 -32.54 -36.66
CA ASN A 777 8.99 -33.23 -37.18
C ASN A 777 9.18 -33.02 -38.69
N LEU A 778 8.10 -33.01 -39.47
CA LEU A 778 8.17 -32.72 -40.91
C LEU A 778 8.61 -31.26 -41.17
N LEU A 779 8.13 -30.31 -40.37
CA LEU A 779 8.53 -28.91 -40.45
C LEU A 779 10.02 -28.70 -40.11
N VAL A 780 10.53 -29.39 -39.09
CA VAL A 780 11.95 -29.35 -38.71
C VAL A 780 12.84 -29.95 -39.81
N ILE A 781 12.42 -31.05 -40.44
CA ILE A 781 13.14 -31.66 -41.56
C ILE A 781 13.15 -30.72 -42.77
N LEU A 782 12.03 -30.05 -43.07
CA LEU A 782 11.93 -29.10 -44.18
C LEU A 782 12.84 -27.88 -43.95
N LEU A 783 12.86 -27.35 -42.72
CA LEU A 783 13.73 -26.24 -42.33
C LEU A 783 15.21 -26.64 -42.38
N MET A 784 15.55 -27.86 -41.98
CA MET A 784 16.91 -28.41 -42.12
C MET A 784 17.34 -28.54 -43.59
N ALA A 785 16.45 -29.00 -44.48
CA ALA A 785 16.74 -29.12 -45.91
C ALA A 785 16.94 -27.74 -46.58
N ILE A 786 16.14 -26.74 -46.21
CA ILE A 786 16.29 -25.34 -46.66
C ILE A 786 17.61 -24.77 -46.16
N PHE A 787 17.96 -25.00 -44.88
CA PHE A 787 19.21 -24.54 -44.29
C PHE A 787 20.44 -25.18 -44.94
N LEU A 788 20.38 -26.47 -45.26
CA LEU A 788 21.44 -27.17 -46.00
C LEU A 788 21.59 -26.65 -47.44
N CYS A 789 20.49 -26.32 -48.12
CA CYS A 789 20.55 -25.68 -49.45
C CYS A 789 21.17 -24.28 -49.41
N ILE A 790 20.91 -23.50 -48.36
CA ILE A 790 21.48 -22.16 -48.16
C ILE A 790 22.99 -22.26 -47.85
N ILE A 791 23.40 -23.22 -47.01
CA ILE A 791 24.82 -23.47 -46.70
C ILE A 791 25.60 -23.92 -47.94
N ASN A 792 25.02 -24.78 -48.78
CA ASN A 792 25.69 -25.25 -50.00
C ASN A 792 25.93 -24.12 -51.01
N ARG A 793 25.09 -23.08 -51.03
CA ARG A 793 25.31 -21.87 -51.86
C ARG A 793 26.31 -20.88 -51.28
N LEU A 794 26.59 -20.94 -49.97
CA LEU A 794 27.49 -20.00 -49.29
C LEU A 794 28.95 -20.49 -49.25
N LEU A 795 29.21 -21.77 -49.54
CA LEU A 795 30.54 -22.40 -49.51
C LEU A 795 31.50 -21.97 -50.64
N ASP A 796 31.00 -21.28 -51.68
CA ASP A 796 31.82 -20.78 -52.81
C ASP A 796 32.45 -19.39 -52.58
N THR A 797 32.28 -18.79 -51.40
CA THR A 797 32.89 -17.49 -51.08
C THR A 797 33.84 -17.58 -49.89
N ALA A 798 34.90 -16.75 -49.87
CA ALA A 798 35.90 -16.74 -48.80
C ALA A 798 35.31 -16.44 -47.41
N ALA A 799 34.18 -15.72 -47.34
CA ALA A 799 33.45 -15.48 -46.10
C ALA A 799 32.72 -16.74 -45.56
N GLY A 800 32.29 -17.65 -46.44
CA GLY A 800 31.61 -18.89 -46.06
C GLY A 800 32.51 -19.89 -45.34
N ARG A 801 33.82 -19.90 -45.64
CA ARG A 801 34.79 -20.81 -44.99
C ARG A 801 35.08 -20.43 -43.54
N PHE A 802 35.00 -19.14 -43.19
CA PHE A 802 35.23 -18.64 -41.82
C PHE A 802 34.03 -18.92 -40.90
N ILE A 803 32.81 -18.84 -41.44
CA ILE A 803 31.58 -19.16 -40.71
C ILE A 803 31.46 -20.67 -40.45
N TRP A 804 31.98 -21.51 -41.36
CA TRP A 804 32.00 -22.97 -41.22
C TRP A 804 32.87 -23.47 -40.05
N SER A 805 34.00 -22.80 -39.78
CA SER A 805 34.88 -23.12 -38.65
C SER A 805 34.22 -22.84 -37.29
N PHE A 806 33.37 -21.81 -37.22
CA PHE A 806 32.65 -21.42 -36.00
C PHE A 806 31.45 -22.35 -35.73
N LEU A 807 30.78 -22.83 -36.77
CA LEU A 807 29.63 -23.73 -36.67
C LEU A 807 30.01 -25.17 -36.29
N LEU A 808 31.15 -25.69 -36.76
CA LEU A 808 31.66 -27.03 -36.40
C LEU A 808 31.91 -27.22 -34.89
N ILE A 809 32.19 -26.13 -34.17
CA ILE A 809 32.50 -26.14 -32.74
C ILE A 809 31.22 -26.00 -31.89
N GLN A 810 30.21 -25.27 -32.36
CA GLN A 810 28.95 -25.09 -31.61
C GLN A 810 27.88 -26.17 -31.88
N TRP A 811 27.92 -26.83 -33.03
CA TRP A 811 26.89 -27.81 -33.42
C TRP A 811 26.78 -29.02 -32.47
N PRO A 812 27.88 -29.64 -31.99
CA PRO A 812 27.79 -30.76 -31.05
C PRO A 812 27.21 -30.33 -29.69
N LEU A 813 27.42 -29.07 -29.29
CA LEU A 813 26.93 -28.52 -28.02
C LEU A 813 25.41 -28.27 -28.03
N TRP A 814 24.86 -27.87 -29.18
CA TRP A 814 23.42 -27.70 -29.34
C TRP A 814 22.69 -29.04 -29.50
N ALA A 815 23.28 -30.00 -30.22
CA ALA A 815 22.73 -31.35 -30.36
C ALA A 815 22.71 -32.13 -29.01
N LEU A 816 23.74 -31.95 -28.16
CA LEU A 816 23.74 -32.49 -26.80
C LEU A 816 22.69 -31.81 -25.90
N GLY A 817 22.51 -30.50 -26.02
CA GLY A 817 21.49 -29.77 -25.25
C GLY A 817 20.07 -30.25 -25.57
N TYR A 818 19.76 -30.44 -26.85
CA TYR A 818 18.44 -30.91 -27.29
C TYR A 818 18.16 -32.37 -26.92
N THR A 819 19.16 -33.25 -26.98
CA THR A 819 19.00 -34.66 -26.58
C THR A 819 18.82 -34.81 -25.06
N VAL A 820 19.50 -33.99 -24.25
CA VAL A 820 19.28 -33.95 -22.79
C VAL A 820 17.89 -33.42 -22.45
N GLN A 821 17.40 -32.41 -23.17
CA GLN A 821 16.09 -31.80 -22.93
C GLN A 821 14.93 -32.70 -23.39
N ALA A 822 15.08 -33.40 -24.52
CA ALA A 822 14.12 -34.40 -24.98
C ALA A 822 14.07 -35.64 -24.06
N SER A 823 15.23 -36.07 -23.54
CA SER A 823 15.31 -37.19 -22.59
C SER A 823 14.69 -36.85 -21.24
N THR A 824 14.90 -35.63 -20.72
CA THR A 824 14.25 -35.18 -19.49
C THR A 824 12.75 -35.03 -19.66
N PHE A 825 12.26 -34.56 -20.80
CA PHE A 825 10.83 -34.47 -21.07
C PHE A 825 10.16 -35.85 -21.14
N LEU A 826 10.80 -36.82 -21.83
CA LEU A 826 10.30 -38.19 -21.94
C LEU A 826 10.30 -38.91 -20.58
N ILE A 827 11.34 -38.72 -19.76
CA ILE A 827 11.41 -39.31 -18.41
C ILE A 827 10.36 -38.67 -17.49
N THR A 828 10.09 -37.37 -17.60
CA THR A 828 9.07 -36.68 -16.80
C THR A 828 7.65 -37.15 -17.14
N GLU A 829 7.36 -37.36 -18.43
CA GLU A 829 6.09 -37.94 -18.90
C GLU A 829 5.91 -39.40 -18.44
N ILE A 830 6.96 -40.22 -18.52
CA ILE A 830 6.91 -41.63 -18.04
C ILE A 830 6.69 -41.68 -16.52
N VAL A 831 7.39 -40.83 -15.75
CA VAL A 831 7.23 -40.74 -14.29
C VAL A 831 5.83 -40.25 -13.92
N ASN A 832 5.29 -39.24 -14.62
CA ASN A 832 3.94 -38.75 -14.38
C ASN A 832 2.87 -39.79 -14.73
N SER A 833 3.03 -40.52 -15.84
CA SER A 833 2.10 -41.59 -16.27
C SER A 833 2.10 -42.78 -15.31
N VAL A 834 3.26 -43.17 -14.78
CA VAL A 834 3.39 -44.24 -13.78
C VAL A 834 2.86 -43.80 -12.41
N CYS A 835 3.11 -42.56 -11.98
CA CYS A 835 2.56 -42.00 -10.75
C CYS A 835 1.03 -41.89 -10.80
N LEU A 836 0.45 -41.41 -11.92
CA LEU A 836 -1.00 -41.31 -12.10
C LEU A 836 -1.70 -42.67 -12.11
N LYS A 837 -1.10 -43.70 -12.73
CA LYS A 837 -1.62 -45.09 -12.67
C LYS A 837 -1.54 -45.69 -11.27
N THR A 838 -0.48 -45.40 -10.53
CA THR A 838 -0.30 -45.91 -9.15
C THR A 838 -1.29 -45.24 -8.18
N ILE A 839 -1.57 -43.95 -8.36
CA ILE A 839 -2.55 -43.19 -7.57
C ILE A 839 -3.99 -43.61 -7.90
N CYS A 840 -4.30 -43.90 -9.17
CA CYS A 840 -5.61 -44.46 -9.56
C CYS A 840 -5.87 -45.86 -8.97
N MET A 841 -4.88 -46.76 -8.99
CA MET A 841 -5.04 -48.10 -8.41
C MET A 841 -5.19 -48.07 -6.87
N GLN A 842 -4.53 -47.13 -6.18
CA GLN A 842 -4.70 -46.98 -4.73
C GLN A 842 -6.06 -46.40 -4.36
N THR A 843 -6.61 -45.47 -5.15
CA THR A 843 -7.91 -44.85 -4.90
C THR A 843 -9.10 -45.78 -5.24
N GLU A 844 -8.97 -46.69 -6.21
CA GLU A 844 -9.97 -47.74 -6.47
C GLU A 844 -9.99 -48.83 -5.39
N SER A 845 -8.83 -49.21 -4.81
CA SER A 845 -8.80 -50.21 -3.72
C SER A 845 -9.39 -49.70 -2.40
N VAL A 846 -9.35 -48.38 -2.17
CA VAL A 846 -9.95 -47.72 -1.00
C VAL A 846 -11.45 -47.46 -1.20
N LYS A 847 -11.92 -47.26 -2.45
CA LYS A 847 -13.36 -47.15 -2.77
C LYS A 847 -14.09 -48.49 -2.81
N GLN A 848 -13.43 -49.60 -3.18
CA GLN A 848 -14.07 -50.93 -3.13
C GLN A 848 -14.20 -51.49 -1.70
N ARG A 849 -13.41 -51.02 -0.73
CA ARG A 849 -13.49 -51.44 0.69
C ARG A 849 -14.51 -50.66 1.54
N SER A 850 -15.12 -49.60 1.02
CA SER A 850 -16.15 -48.82 1.76
C SER A 850 -17.58 -49.07 1.29
N LEU A 851 -17.79 -49.88 0.25
CA LEU A 851 -19.11 -50.16 -0.36
C LEU A 851 -19.65 -51.59 -0.14
N THR A 852 -19.01 -52.40 0.70
CA THR A 852 -19.58 -53.70 1.13
C THR A 852 -19.40 -53.89 2.64
N GLY A 853 -20.47 -53.66 3.41
CA GLY A 853 -20.45 -53.87 4.86
C GLY A 853 -21.64 -53.28 5.60
N GLY A 854 -22.83 -53.87 5.42
CA GLY A 854 -23.99 -53.67 6.29
C GLY A 854 -24.35 -54.97 7.03
N ASN A 855 -24.32 -54.91 8.37
CA ASN A 855 -24.96 -55.76 9.40
C ASN A 855 -25.01 -57.30 9.26
N THR A 856 -24.43 -58.03 10.25
CA THR A 856 -25.17 -58.81 11.28
C THR A 856 -24.20 -59.40 12.33
N GLY A 857 -24.71 -59.81 13.50
CA GLY A 857 -23.93 -60.02 14.74
C GLY A 857 -23.28 -61.42 14.96
N ASN A 858 -22.59 -61.50 16.12
CA ASN A 858 -22.12 -62.68 16.88
C ASN A 858 -21.14 -63.71 16.26
N HIS A 859 -19.89 -63.77 16.77
CA HIS A 859 -19.37 -64.85 17.65
C HIS A 859 -17.84 -64.76 17.87
N ARG A 860 -17.41 -65.39 18.97
CA ARG A 860 -16.04 -65.50 19.51
C ARG A 860 -15.06 -66.31 18.64
N SER A 861 -13.77 -66.06 18.92
CA SER A 861 -12.58 -66.95 18.86
C SER A 861 -12.08 -67.45 17.50
N PHE A 862 -10.86 -67.08 17.09
CA PHE A 862 -9.63 -67.89 17.26
C PHE A 862 -8.41 -67.22 16.59
N PHE A 863 -7.24 -67.52 17.15
CA PHE A 863 -5.89 -67.09 16.78
C PHE A 863 -5.35 -67.76 15.49
N SER A 864 -4.31 -67.11 14.93
CA SER A 864 -3.07 -67.70 14.36
C SER A 864 -2.82 -67.58 12.84
N ASN A 865 -1.62 -67.04 12.56
CA ASN A 865 -0.67 -67.32 11.47
C ASN A 865 -1.12 -67.16 10.00
N SER A 866 -0.33 -66.66 9.05
CA SER A 866 1.06 -66.19 8.99
C SER A 866 1.27 -65.51 7.62
N SER A 867 2.36 -64.75 7.51
CA SER A 867 3.18 -64.59 6.28
C SER A 867 2.50 -64.10 4.99
N ASN A 868 2.48 -62.78 4.75
CA ASN A 868 2.69 -62.20 3.40
C ASN A 868 2.79 -60.65 3.33
N SER A 869 3.35 -59.96 4.34
CA SER A 869 3.58 -58.50 4.27
C SER A 869 5.04 -58.07 4.10
N SER A 870 6.00 -59.00 4.04
CA SER A 870 7.44 -58.65 3.98
C SER A 870 8.05 -58.61 2.57
N LYS A 871 7.27 -58.80 1.49
CA LYS A 871 7.79 -58.77 0.11
C LYS A 871 7.49 -57.49 -0.69
N SER A 872 6.54 -56.65 -0.28
CA SER A 872 6.21 -55.39 -1.00
C SER A 872 7.01 -54.17 -0.52
N LEU A 873 7.50 -54.16 0.72
CA LEU A 873 8.37 -53.10 1.24
C LEU A 873 9.83 -53.21 0.77
N GLY A 874 10.27 -54.40 0.33
CA GLY A 874 11.63 -54.62 -0.17
C GLY A 874 11.90 -54.13 -1.60
N LEU A 875 10.85 -53.93 -2.41
CA LEU A 875 11.00 -53.49 -3.81
C LEU A 875 11.04 -51.95 -3.93
N GLY A 876 10.26 -51.24 -3.11
CA GLY A 876 10.26 -49.77 -3.07
C GLY A 876 11.54 -49.17 -2.52
N ALA A 877 12.15 -49.79 -1.51
CA ALA A 877 13.43 -49.36 -0.95
C ALA A 877 14.59 -49.54 -1.95
N LYS A 878 14.62 -50.65 -2.71
CA LYS A 878 15.64 -50.90 -3.73
C LYS A 878 15.52 -49.95 -4.94
N LEU A 879 14.31 -49.53 -5.31
CA LEU A 879 14.11 -48.57 -6.40
C LEU A 879 14.53 -47.14 -6.01
N MET A 880 14.38 -46.75 -4.75
CA MET A 880 14.94 -45.47 -4.26
C MET A 880 16.47 -45.47 -4.22
N ASP A 881 17.11 -46.55 -3.75
CA ASP A 881 18.59 -46.64 -3.69
C ASP A 881 19.25 -46.59 -5.08
N TYR A 882 18.59 -47.13 -6.12
CA TYR A 882 19.06 -47.01 -7.50
C TYR A 882 18.92 -45.57 -8.04
N SER A 883 17.86 -44.86 -7.64
CA SER A 883 17.60 -43.48 -8.05
C SER A 883 18.61 -42.50 -7.43
N TYR A 884 18.93 -42.68 -6.14
CA TYR A 884 19.94 -41.88 -5.45
C TYR A 884 21.36 -42.16 -5.98
N SER A 885 21.68 -43.42 -6.27
CA SER A 885 22.99 -43.80 -6.84
C SER A 885 23.24 -43.19 -8.22
N ILE A 886 22.21 -43.08 -9.08
CA ILE A 886 22.32 -42.46 -10.42
C ILE A 886 22.49 -40.95 -10.33
N VAL A 887 21.77 -40.28 -9.41
CA VAL A 887 21.92 -38.84 -9.18
C VAL A 887 23.29 -38.52 -8.57
N PHE A 888 23.80 -39.35 -7.67
CA PHE A 888 25.13 -39.18 -7.09
C PHE A 888 26.25 -39.38 -8.14
N PHE A 889 26.11 -40.36 -9.04
CA PHE A 889 27.04 -40.58 -10.15
C PHE A 889 27.06 -39.41 -11.15
N LEU A 890 25.89 -38.82 -11.44
CA LEU A 890 25.75 -37.66 -12.34
C LEU A 890 26.34 -36.38 -11.73
N VAL A 891 26.15 -36.15 -10.43
CA VAL A 891 26.74 -34.99 -9.72
C VAL A 891 28.26 -35.13 -9.61
N TYR A 892 28.76 -36.34 -9.34
CA TYR A 892 30.21 -36.60 -9.27
C TYR A 892 30.89 -36.47 -10.65
N SER A 893 30.26 -36.94 -11.74
CA SER A 893 30.76 -36.73 -13.10
C SER A 893 30.76 -35.26 -13.53
N LEU A 894 29.81 -34.45 -13.07
CA LEU A 894 29.77 -33.00 -13.32
C LEU A 894 30.85 -32.24 -12.54
N GLN A 895 31.17 -32.65 -11.31
CA GLN A 895 32.24 -32.06 -10.50
C GLN A 895 33.64 -32.40 -11.03
N VAL A 896 33.88 -33.64 -11.46
CA VAL A 896 35.17 -34.06 -12.05
C VAL A 896 35.44 -33.34 -13.39
N ASN A 897 34.42 -33.09 -14.20
CA ASN A 897 34.57 -32.35 -15.47
C ASN A 897 34.83 -30.84 -15.27
N SER A 898 34.34 -30.28 -14.16
CA SER A 898 34.56 -28.87 -13.81
C SER A 898 36.00 -28.61 -13.34
N TYR A 899 36.61 -29.57 -12.64
CA TYR A 899 38.03 -29.51 -12.26
C TYR A 899 38.98 -29.68 -13.46
N CYS A 900 38.63 -30.51 -14.45
CA CYS A 900 39.40 -30.60 -15.71
C CYS A 900 39.33 -29.32 -16.55
N ARG A 901 38.22 -28.57 -16.51
CA ARG A 901 38.05 -27.28 -17.22
C ARG A 901 38.93 -26.16 -16.65
N ILE A 902 39.18 -26.13 -15.34
CA ILE A 902 40.04 -25.11 -14.71
C ILE A 902 41.52 -25.36 -15.03
N SER A 903 41.94 -26.62 -15.20
CA SER A 903 43.33 -26.94 -15.57
C SER A 903 43.66 -26.68 -17.04
N ILE A 904 42.69 -26.66 -17.95
CA ILE A 904 42.90 -26.42 -19.39
C ILE A 904 42.84 -24.91 -19.72
N LEU A 905 42.03 -24.13 -19.01
CA LEU A 905 41.93 -22.67 -19.21
C LEU A 905 43.14 -21.89 -18.64
N SER A 906 43.92 -22.45 -17.71
CA SER A 906 45.17 -21.81 -17.26
C SER A 906 46.34 -21.96 -18.24
N LYS A 907 46.22 -22.79 -19.30
CA LYS A 907 47.28 -23.02 -20.30
C LYS A 907 47.13 -22.25 -21.62
N TYR A 908 46.08 -21.45 -21.78
CA TYR A 908 45.81 -20.70 -23.02
C TYR A 908 45.65 -19.18 -22.81
N SER A 909 46.18 -18.63 -21.71
CA SER A 909 46.21 -17.18 -21.43
C SER A 909 47.57 -16.52 -21.74
N LEU A 910 48.39 -17.11 -22.61
CA LEU A 910 49.64 -16.53 -23.11
C LEU A 910 49.71 -16.74 -24.63
N ASN A 911 49.02 -15.88 -25.37
CA ASN A 911 49.39 -15.29 -26.67
C ASN A 911 48.25 -14.43 -27.22
#